data_AF-A0A430FTG6-F1
#
_entry.id   AF-A0A430FTG6-F1
#
_cell.length_a   1.000
_cell.length_b   1.000
_cell.length_c   1.000
_cell.angle_alpha   90.00
_cell.angle_beta   90.00
_cell.angle_gamma   90.00
#
_symmetry.space_group_name_H-M   'P 1'
#
loop_
_entity.id
_entity.type
_entity.pdbx_description
1 polymer ?
#
loop_
_entity_poly.entity_id
_entity_poly.type
_entity_poly.pdbx_seq_one_letter_code
_entity_poly.pdbx_strand_id
1 'polypeptide(L)'
;MKGNWSKRLLAFSAACLAVTLPITIGATVAIAEDGSSIPINATYFPDEVFRELVRDEWDANHDEMLTQAECEAVTIVSFDGSRNNGSTISTLQGIEFAPNVTYLDVSNNTIASLDVSQNLKLRTLLVRANKQIQHLDVSNLTNLEWIDATKTDLAELDVSHNAKLSNLAISSNRLETIDVSQNHELEELSATVSKMTSFDASPNPKLKYLNLSNGILSSLNVSQNPDLEELSVQNNQLGTLDLSANINLEGINIENNNLTSLTLPENSPLEDMQISNNKLPSIDVTGLPDLQDLDVTNNVLGSLDVSKNPQLKELRVKNNGVGSLDVSHNPELQLLDVENNGLKSLDITSNTKLRALFAQINHLTALDLSHNETLSYLFVYNNDLTFLDFPQTHNVYEENMGLIHAIVMNNPLLGMSYVYEPYYFETGSINDESRAYQTSQRQLDLVKVAPQLDPAKISNVQGGKLIGSVLIAQTYPGTVTYQYDMGQGKKWDAKVKFTETYNAVFTDVTDATPHQEHIYWLADHKISEGYKNTDDWYRFEPMTDVYRQDMAAFLRRLAVKNKIGDAATWKPTAADWKRFTDVSKQTPHAEDILWLAHAGISTGYKNAHGSTRFEPMTVVYRQDAAAFLHRLAKCAGKDGGVTPKQFSDVTVKTPHADDIAWLGGTGISTGYDNKNGTWRFEGMTHTYRQDMSAFLHRIDDYINQ
;
A
#
# COMPACT_ATOMS: atom_id res chain seq x y z
N MET A 1 1.19 32.27 -15.83
CA MET A 1 1.38 33.72 -16.05
C MET A 1 2.78 34.08 -15.56
N LYS A 2 3.50 34.85 -16.36
CA LYS A 2 4.94 35.18 -16.24
C LYS A 2 5.24 36.01 -14.99
N GLY A 3 6.39 35.79 -14.34
CA GLY A 3 6.90 36.64 -13.26
C GLY A 3 8.35 36.33 -12.90
N ASN A 4 9.27 36.87 -13.71
CA ASN A 4 10.72 36.85 -13.52
C ASN A 4 11.14 38.02 -12.62
N TRP A 5 11.89 37.80 -11.53
CA TRP A 5 12.59 38.88 -10.81
C TRP A 5 13.99 38.45 -10.35
N SER A 6 14.97 38.97 -11.08
CA SER A 6 16.39 39.02 -10.73
C SER A 6 16.74 40.32 -9.99
N LYS A 7 17.59 40.20 -8.96
CA LYS A 7 18.57 41.18 -8.43
C LYS A 7 18.07 42.56 -7.94
N ARG A 8 18.39 42.87 -6.66
CA ARG A 8 19.07 44.12 -6.25
C ARG A 8 19.56 44.08 -4.80
N LEU A 9 20.88 44.26 -4.63
CA LEU A 9 21.53 44.84 -3.46
C LEU A 9 21.06 46.30 -3.27
N LEU A 10 20.79 46.71 -2.03
CA LEU A 10 21.39 47.86 -1.33
C LEU A 10 20.68 48.15 0.00
N ALA A 11 21.49 48.16 1.06
CA ALA A 11 21.43 49.01 2.26
C ALA A 11 20.13 49.08 3.07
N PHE A 12 20.16 48.52 4.28
CA PHE A 12 19.58 49.19 5.45
C PHE A 12 20.55 49.16 6.62
N SER A 13 20.92 50.36 7.06
CA SER A 13 21.68 50.68 8.25
C SER A 13 20.77 50.92 9.45
N ALA A 14 21.29 50.56 10.62
CA ALA A 14 21.04 51.11 11.96
C ALA A 14 19.72 50.75 12.69
N ALA A 15 19.85 49.96 13.76
CA ALA A 15 19.87 50.52 15.12
C ALA A 15 20.45 49.49 16.11
N CYS A 16 21.76 49.60 16.38
CA CYS A 16 22.39 49.01 17.54
C CYS A 16 21.89 49.72 18.80
N LEU A 17 21.37 48.96 19.77
CA LEU A 17 21.41 49.35 21.17
C LEU A 17 22.49 48.50 21.83
N ALA A 18 23.69 49.07 21.83
CA ALA A 18 24.86 48.51 22.47
C ALA A 18 24.71 48.64 23.99
N VAL A 19 24.73 47.51 24.70
CA VAL A 19 25.30 47.47 26.06
C VAL A 19 26.77 47.11 25.86
N THR A 20 27.59 48.13 25.63
CA THR A 20 29.05 48.02 25.72
C THR A 20 29.44 47.83 27.18
N LEU A 21 29.83 46.62 27.56
CA LEU A 21 30.90 46.43 28.53
C LEU A 21 32.19 46.29 27.72
N PRO A 22 33.28 47.00 28.06
CA PRO A 22 34.50 46.94 27.28
C PRO A 22 35.17 45.59 27.54
N ILE A 23 35.11 44.68 26.56
CA ILE A 23 36.11 43.62 26.47
C ILE A 23 37.30 44.23 25.74
N THR A 24 38.35 44.46 26.51
CA THR A 24 39.67 44.82 25.99
C THR A 24 40.20 43.59 25.24
N ILE A 25 40.39 43.70 23.92
CA ILE A 25 41.26 42.80 23.17
C ILE A 25 42.53 43.59 22.86
N GLY A 26 43.68 42.95 23.10
CA GLY A 26 44.96 43.43 22.57
C GLY A 26 46.09 43.53 23.58
N ALA A 27 46.26 42.54 24.45
CA ALA A 27 47.61 42.15 24.84
C ALA A 27 47.90 40.83 24.14
N THR A 28 48.71 40.88 23.09
CA THR A 28 49.51 39.73 22.68
C THR A 28 50.34 39.30 23.88
N VAL A 29 49.84 38.39 24.69
CA VAL A 29 50.69 37.60 25.58
C VAL A 29 51.25 36.48 24.72
N ALA A 30 52.13 36.86 23.79
CA ALA A 30 53.23 35.97 23.48
C ALA A 30 53.94 35.74 24.82
N ILE A 31 54.18 34.48 25.17
CA ILE A 31 55.04 34.12 26.30
C ILE A 31 56.29 35.01 26.16
N ALA A 32 56.56 35.85 27.15
CA ALA A 32 57.73 36.71 27.10
C ALA A 32 58.95 35.79 26.91
N GLU A 33 59.86 36.18 26.01
CA GLU A 33 61.12 35.47 25.73
C GLU A 33 62.05 35.34 26.99
N ASP A 34 61.58 35.65 28.19
CA ASP A 34 62.36 35.70 29.44
C ASP A 34 62.24 34.44 30.33
N GLY A 35 61.44 33.44 29.96
CA GLY A 35 61.28 32.23 30.79
C GLY A 35 60.36 32.43 32.01
N SER A 36 59.49 33.44 32.01
CA SER A 36 58.44 33.60 33.02
C SER A 36 57.38 32.51 32.92
N SER A 37 57.17 31.80 34.02
CA SER A 37 56.16 30.76 34.18
C SER A 37 54.76 31.35 34.45
N ILE A 38 53.71 30.70 33.95
CA ILE A 38 52.32 31.17 34.02
C ILE A 38 51.64 30.55 35.26
N PRO A 39 51.18 31.35 36.24
CA PRO A 39 50.55 30.79 37.44
C PRO A 39 49.17 30.19 37.15
N ILE A 40 48.90 29.00 37.70
CA ILE A 40 47.64 28.27 37.51
C ILE A 40 46.57 28.81 38.47
N ASN A 41 45.99 29.96 38.13
CA ASN A 41 45.04 30.69 38.97
C ASN A 41 43.84 31.24 38.20
N ALA A 42 42.92 31.91 38.92
CA ALA A 42 41.69 32.45 38.35
C ALA A 42 41.85 33.64 37.40
N THR A 43 43.06 34.20 37.28
CA THR A 43 43.34 35.25 36.30
C THR A 43 43.58 34.65 34.91
N TYR A 44 44.30 33.54 34.83
CA TYR A 44 44.67 32.90 33.56
C TYR A 44 43.74 31.77 33.16
N PHE A 45 43.23 31.01 34.12
CA PHE A 45 42.33 29.88 33.92
C PHE A 45 41.10 30.08 34.81
N PRO A 46 40.15 30.99 34.51
CA PRO A 46 39.09 31.40 35.43
C PRO A 46 38.14 30.26 35.87
N ASP A 47 37.82 29.33 34.97
CA ASP A 47 36.97 28.17 35.26
C ASP A 47 37.67 27.19 36.20
N GLU A 48 36.99 26.77 37.29
CA GLU A 48 37.59 25.91 38.30
C GLU A 48 37.86 24.50 37.80
N VAL A 49 36.94 23.93 37.04
CA VAL A 49 37.05 22.58 36.49
C VAL A 49 38.15 22.53 35.43
N PHE A 50 38.22 23.53 34.54
CA PHE A 50 39.30 23.63 33.57
C PHE A 50 40.66 23.87 34.24
N ARG A 51 40.71 24.70 35.28
CA ARG A 51 41.94 24.95 36.04
C ARG A 51 42.43 23.70 36.78
N GLU A 52 41.54 22.86 37.29
CA GLU A 52 41.89 21.55 37.86
C GLU A 52 42.47 20.62 36.78
N LEU A 53 41.83 20.53 35.60
CA LEU A 53 42.38 19.80 34.46
C LEU A 53 43.81 20.26 34.12
N VAL A 54 44.05 21.57 34.10
CA VAL A 54 45.38 22.14 33.81
C VAL A 54 46.41 21.74 34.88
N ARG A 55 46.04 21.74 36.17
CA ARG A 55 46.95 21.27 37.24
C ARG A 55 47.26 19.78 37.14
N ASP A 56 46.29 18.99 36.73
CA ASP A 56 46.42 17.53 36.68
C ASP A 56 47.14 17.05 35.41
N GLU A 57 46.93 17.73 34.28
CA GLU A 57 47.41 17.28 32.97
C GLU A 57 48.57 18.09 32.40
N TRP A 58 48.70 19.38 32.73
CA TRP A 58 49.71 20.27 32.11
C TRP A 58 50.87 20.57 33.06
N ASP A 59 50.62 20.71 34.36
CA ASP A 59 51.62 20.97 35.39
C ASP A 59 52.36 19.68 35.80
N ALA A 60 53.34 19.29 35.00
CA ALA A 60 54.07 18.03 35.17
C ALA A 60 54.90 17.99 36.47
N ASN A 61 55.28 19.15 37.00
CA ASN A 61 56.15 19.26 38.16
C ASN A 61 55.39 19.60 39.46
N HIS A 62 54.11 19.98 39.35
CA HIS A 62 53.18 20.31 40.44
C HIS A 62 53.63 21.51 41.30
N ASP A 63 54.26 22.52 40.69
CA ASP A 63 54.63 23.78 41.36
C ASP A 63 53.59 24.90 41.19
N GLU A 64 52.44 24.58 40.59
CA GLU A 64 51.35 25.50 40.26
C GLU A 64 51.73 26.59 39.24
N MET A 65 52.82 26.38 38.49
CA MET A 65 53.34 27.33 37.50
C MET A 65 53.66 26.61 36.18
N LEU A 66 53.01 27.01 35.09
CA LEU A 66 53.28 26.43 33.78
C LEU A 66 54.50 27.06 33.13
N THR A 67 55.50 26.24 32.81
CA THR A 67 56.61 26.60 31.94
C THR A 67 56.20 26.52 30.47
N GLN A 68 56.97 27.17 29.59
CA GLN A 68 56.77 27.04 28.14
C GLN A 68 56.86 25.58 27.68
N ALA A 69 57.77 24.78 28.27
CA ALA A 69 57.94 23.38 27.90
C ALA A 69 56.72 22.53 28.28
N GLU A 70 56.10 22.78 29.43
CA GLU A 70 54.86 22.13 29.85
C GLU A 70 53.71 22.49 28.90
N CYS A 71 53.52 23.78 28.64
CA CYS A 71 52.56 24.29 27.67
C CYS A 71 52.73 23.70 26.25
N GLU A 72 53.95 23.61 25.76
CA GLU A 72 54.27 23.05 24.45
C GLU A 72 54.13 21.51 24.39
N ALA A 73 54.20 20.82 25.52
CA ALA A 73 54.00 19.37 25.59
C ALA A 73 52.52 18.97 25.43
N VAL A 74 51.58 19.89 25.70
CA VAL A 74 50.14 19.65 25.56
C VAL A 74 49.76 19.52 24.08
N THR A 75 49.33 18.33 23.70
CA THR A 75 48.90 18.00 22.32
C THR A 75 47.46 17.54 22.22
N ILE A 76 46.87 17.15 23.34
CA ILE A 76 45.50 16.67 23.50
C ILE A 76 44.92 17.37 24.71
N VAL A 77 43.71 17.92 24.57
CA VAL A 77 42.90 18.44 25.66
C VAL A 77 41.52 17.83 25.52
N SER A 78 41.06 17.09 26.54
CA SER A 78 39.82 16.34 26.44
C SER A 78 39.05 16.37 27.75
N PHE A 79 37.92 17.08 27.75
CA PHE A 79 36.97 17.13 28.86
C PHE A 79 35.52 17.00 28.34
N ASP A 80 35.01 15.77 28.27
CA ASP A 80 33.60 15.50 27.98
C ASP A 80 32.76 15.60 29.26
N GLY A 81 31.96 16.66 29.41
CA GLY A 81 31.16 16.90 30.61
C GLY A 81 30.14 15.79 30.92
N SER A 82 29.78 14.95 29.94
CA SER A 82 28.89 13.80 30.17
C SER A 82 29.53 12.67 30.99
N ARG A 83 30.86 12.66 31.11
CA ARG A 83 31.63 11.63 31.83
C ARG A 83 32.03 12.05 33.24
N ASN A 84 31.73 13.29 33.65
CA ASN A 84 32.35 13.94 34.81
C ASN A 84 31.39 14.28 35.95
N ASN A 85 30.46 13.37 36.30
CA ASN A 85 29.58 13.48 37.48
C ASN A 85 28.84 14.82 37.67
N GLY A 86 28.58 15.55 36.57
CA GLY A 86 27.90 16.85 36.60
C GLY A 86 28.83 18.07 36.65
N SER A 87 30.15 17.89 36.74
CA SER A 87 31.13 18.97 36.54
C SER A 87 31.19 19.35 35.07
N THR A 88 31.13 20.65 34.78
CA THR A 88 31.17 21.19 33.41
C THR A 88 32.09 22.39 33.35
N ILE A 89 32.76 22.57 32.22
CA ILE A 89 33.55 23.75 31.91
C ILE A 89 32.64 24.84 31.32
N SER A 90 32.80 26.07 31.78
CA SER A 90 32.05 27.24 31.30
C SER A 90 32.89 28.17 30.40
N THR A 91 34.22 28.09 30.49
CA THR A 91 35.16 28.83 29.63
C THR A 91 36.50 28.09 29.53
N LEU A 92 37.13 28.16 28.35
CA LEU A 92 38.48 27.66 28.09
C LEU A 92 39.54 28.78 28.05
N GLN A 93 39.26 29.95 28.61
CA GLN A 93 40.30 30.97 28.76
C GLN A 93 41.55 30.36 29.43
N GLY A 94 42.71 30.53 28.78
CA GLY A 94 43.97 29.87 29.10
C GLY A 94 44.38 28.79 28.09
N ILE A 95 43.47 28.33 27.21
CA ILE A 95 43.80 27.37 26.15
C ILE A 95 44.81 27.90 25.13
N GLU A 96 44.90 29.23 24.98
CA GLU A 96 45.89 29.92 24.15
C GLU A 96 47.34 29.64 24.59
N PHE A 97 47.56 29.21 25.84
CA PHE A 97 48.87 28.84 26.34
C PHE A 97 49.34 27.46 25.87
N ALA A 98 48.48 26.64 25.27
CA ALA A 98 48.84 25.33 24.73
C ALA A 98 48.89 25.37 23.17
N PRO A 99 49.97 25.91 22.56
CA PRO A 99 50.03 26.17 21.12
C PRO A 99 50.13 24.88 20.26
N ASN A 100 50.47 23.75 20.88
CA ASN A 100 50.68 22.47 20.19
C ASN A 100 49.48 21.52 20.24
N VAL A 101 48.32 21.98 20.75
CA VAL A 101 47.10 21.18 20.77
C VAL A 101 46.69 20.82 19.34
N THR A 102 46.52 19.51 19.12
CA THR A 102 46.06 18.92 17.85
C THR A 102 44.67 18.33 17.97
N TYR A 103 44.26 17.94 19.18
CA TYR A 103 42.95 17.40 19.49
C TYR A 103 42.36 18.16 20.68
N LEU A 104 41.19 18.76 20.47
CA LEU A 104 40.40 19.41 21.52
C LEU A 104 39.00 18.81 21.54
N ASP A 105 38.64 18.14 22.64
CA ASP A 105 37.27 17.73 22.93
C ASP A 105 36.78 18.39 24.20
N VAL A 106 35.77 19.25 24.07
CA VAL A 106 35.08 19.89 25.19
C VAL A 106 33.58 19.69 25.08
N SER A 107 33.18 18.52 24.59
CA SER A 107 31.78 18.16 24.41
C SER A 107 30.99 18.12 25.73
N ASN A 108 29.69 18.38 25.65
CA ASN A 108 28.72 18.32 26.76
C ASN A 108 29.08 19.23 27.95
N ASN A 109 29.56 20.44 27.65
CA ASN A 109 29.87 21.47 28.64
C ASN A 109 28.88 22.66 28.56
N THR A 110 29.17 23.74 29.29
CA THR A 110 28.36 24.98 29.32
C THR A 110 29.11 26.17 28.73
N ILE A 111 30.01 25.91 27.77
CA ILE A 111 30.81 26.94 27.12
C ILE A 111 29.90 27.84 26.29
N ALA A 112 29.98 29.15 26.53
CA ALA A 112 29.22 30.16 25.79
C ALA A 112 30.05 30.84 24.66
N SER A 113 31.35 30.97 24.88
CA SER A 113 32.31 31.54 23.91
C SER A 113 33.57 30.70 23.94
N LEU A 114 34.07 30.36 22.76
CA LEU A 114 35.30 29.59 22.59
C LEU A 114 36.24 30.36 21.67
N ASP A 115 37.38 30.78 22.19
CA ASP A 115 38.49 31.32 21.41
C ASP A 115 39.59 30.25 21.32
N VAL A 116 39.81 29.77 20.10
CA VAL A 116 40.86 28.80 19.75
C VAL A 116 41.81 29.38 18.70
N SER A 117 41.79 30.70 18.50
CA SER A 117 42.53 31.38 17.42
C SER A 117 44.05 31.18 17.47
N GLN A 118 44.60 30.84 18.65
CA GLN A 118 46.03 30.59 18.85
C GLN A 118 46.41 29.10 18.71
N ASN A 119 45.45 28.18 18.68
CA ASN A 119 45.70 26.73 18.62
C ASN A 119 45.84 26.26 17.16
N LEU A 120 46.76 26.87 16.40
CA LEU A 120 46.91 26.72 14.94
C LEU A 120 47.26 25.28 14.47
N LYS A 121 47.64 24.40 15.39
CA LYS A 121 47.93 22.98 15.11
C LYS A 121 46.72 22.06 15.26
N LEU A 122 45.55 22.60 15.63
CA LEU A 122 44.32 21.81 15.75
C LEU A 122 44.00 21.07 14.45
N ARG A 123 43.72 19.77 14.60
CA ARG A 123 43.22 18.85 13.57
C ARG A 123 41.80 18.39 13.91
N THR A 124 41.50 18.22 15.19
CA THR A 124 40.19 17.78 15.66
C THR A 124 39.64 18.75 16.69
N LEU A 125 38.42 19.24 16.47
CA LEU A 125 37.70 20.15 17.35
C LEU A 125 36.29 19.62 17.62
N LEU A 126 36.05 19.10 18.82
CA LEU A 126 34.76 18.58 19.25
C LEU A 126 34.18 19.48 20.34
N VAL A 127 33.09 20.17 20.01
CA VAL A 127 32.38 21.12 20.89
C VAL A 127 30.92 20.73 21.06
N ARG A 128 30.58 19.46 20.76
CA ARG A 128 29.22 18.93 20.76
C ARG A 128 28.45 19.28 22.03
N ALA A 129 27.17 19.60 21.92
CA ALA A 129 26.25 19.84 23.03
C ALA A 129 26.61 21.02 23.96
N ASN A 130 27.49 21.93 23.54
CA ASN A 130 27.64 23.25 24.16
C ASN A 130 26.56 24.20 23.63
N LYS A 131 25.36 24.10 24.20
CA LYS A 131 24.13 24.77 23.71
C LYS A 131 24.16 26.30 23.72
N GLN A 132 25.20 26.92 24.30
CA GLN A 132 25.35 28.37 24.39
C GLN A 132 26.31 28.93 23.35
N ILE A 133 27.05 28.09 22.62
CA ILE A 133 27.91 28.53 21.51
C ILE A 133 27.04 28.96 20.34
N GLN A 134 27.06 30.26 20.04
CA GLN A 134 26.33 30.87 18.92
C GLN A 134 27.23 31.28 17.75
N HIS A 135 28.53 31.41 18.01
CA HIS A 135 29.56 31.75 17.04
C HIS A 135 30.79 30.91 17.31
N LEU A 136 31.42 30.40 16.24
CA LEU A 136 32.63 29.61 16.31
C LEU A 136 33.56 30.05 15.17
N ASP A 137 34.68 30.69 15.50
CA ASP A 137 35.68 31.10 14.52
C ASP A 137 36.73 29.99 14.33
N VAL A 138 36.77 29.42 13.12
CA VAL A 138 37.75 28.40 12.72
C VAL A 138 38.65 28.86 11.57
N SER A 139 38.62 30.15 11.22
CA SER A 139 39.28 30.70 10.03
C SER A 139 40.79 30.54 10.03
N ASN A 140 41.44 30.64 11.19
CA ASN A 140 42.89 30.47 11.35
C ASN A 140 43.32 28.99 11.48
N LEU A 141 42.36 28.07 11.65
CA LEU A 141 42.62 26.65 11.94
C LEU A 141 42.76 25.82 10.66
N THR A 142 43.72 26.20 9.81
CA THR A 142 43.93 25.62 8.46
C THR A 142 44.34 24.14 8.46
N ASN A 143 44.65 23.55 9.62
CA ASN A 143 44.96 22.12 9.78
C ASN A 143 43.76 21.27 10.22
N LEU A 144 42.57 21.85 10.40
CA LEU A 144 41.39 21.08 10.80
C LEU A 144 41.02 20.03 9.76
N GLU A 145 40.88 18.80 10.26
CA GLU A 145 40.47 17.60 9.57
C GLU A 145 39.06 17.19 10.05
N TRP A 146 38.70 17.44 11.32
CA TRP A 146 37.40 17.10 11.89
C TRP A 146 36.85 18.21 12.81
N ILE A 147 35.62 18.64 12.54
CA ILE A 147 34.80 19.48 13.42
C ILE A 147 33.51 18.74 13.82
N ASP A 148 33.23 18.65 15.12
CA ASP A 148 31.89 18.31 15.64
C ASP A 148 31.34 19.46 16.49
N ALA A 149 30.44 20.24 15.90
CA ALA A 149 29.65 21.27 16.53
C ALA A 149 28.16 20.88 16.60
N THR A 150 27.86 19.59 16.75
CA THR A 150 26.49 19.10 16.88
C THR A 150 25.83 19.64 18.16
N LYS A 151 24.56 20.05 18.09
CA LYS A 151 23.78 20.56 19.24
C LYS A 151 24.41 21.79 19.91
N THR A 152 25.02 22.67 19.12
CA THR A 152 25.31 24.05 19.50
C THR A 152 24.14 24.97 19.08
N ASP A 153 24.24 26.28 19.26
CA ASP A 153 23.22 27.28 18.86
C ASP A 153 23.71 28.13 17.67
N LEU A 154 24.57 27.55 16.81
CA LEU A 154 25.19 28.24 15.68
C LEU A 154 24.13 28.68 14.67
N ALA A 155 24.18 29.97 14.30
CA ALA A 155 23.38 30.53 13.21
C ALA A 155 24.17 30.56 11.88
N GLU A 156 25.50 30.59 11.95
CA GLU A 156 26.43 30.53 10.83
C GLU A 156 27.70 29.77 11.24
N LEU A 157 28.41 29.22 10.25
CA LEU A 157 29.73 28.63 10.40
C LEU A 157 30.48 28.78 9.07
N ASP A 158 31.63 29.44 9.09
CA ASP A 158 32.51 29.57 7.92
C ASP A 158 33.63 28.53 8.00
N VAL A 159 33.61 27.56 7.06
CA VAL A 159 34.62 26.50 6.92
C VAL A 159 35.51 26.67 5.67
N SER A 160 35.43 27.82 5.01
CA SER A 160 36.10 28.07 3.73
C SER A 160 37.65 28.04 3.81
N HIS A 161 38.21 28.20 5.00
CA HIS A 161 39.65 28.19 5.25
C HIS A 161 40.18 26.81 5.69
N ASN A 162 39.30 25.82 5.88
CA ASN A 162 39.64 24.50 6.41
C ASN A 162 39.69 23.47 5.27
N ALA A 163 40.59 23.67 4.30
CA ALA A 163 40.67 22.84 3.08
C ALA A 163 41.00 21.35 3.32
N LYS A 164 41.50 20.99 4.51
CA LYS A 164 41.79 19.60 4.92
C LYS A 164 40.62 18.90 5.62
N LEU A 165 39.50 19.59 5.80
CA LEU A 165 38.35 19.07 6.53
C LEU A 165 37.78 17.85 5.81
N SER A 166 37.84 16.69 6.47
CA SER A 166 37.28 15.42 6.01
C SER A 166 35.96 15.09 6.68
N ASN A 167 35.74 15.54 7.92
CA ASN A 167 34.54 15.23 8.70
C ASN A 167 33.92 16.51 9.30
N LEU A 168 32.65 16.77 8.98
CA LEU A 168 31.90 17.91 9.49
C LEU A 168 30.56 17.47 10.08
N ALA A 169 30.41 17.63 11.40
CA ALA A 169 29.16 17.40 12.11
C ALA A 169 28.63 18.72 12.70
N ILE A 170 27.49 19.18 12.19
CA ILE A 170 26.83 20.45 12.52
C ILE A 170 25.33 20.25 12.78
N SER A 171 24.94 19.01 13.07
CA SER A 171 23.55 18.62 13.34
C SER A 171 22.93 19.40 14.51
N SER A 172 21.62 19.65 14.46
CA SER A 172 20.86 20.34 15.52
C SER A 172 21.37 21.74 15.85
N ASN A 173 21.65 22.54 14.82
CA ASN A 173 21.96 23.97 14.91
C ASN A 173 20.83 24.83 14.32
N ARG A 174 21.04 26.14 14.19
CA ARG A 174 20.10 27.08 13.55
C ARG A 174 20.53 27.49 12.14
N LEU A 175 21.46 26.75 11.54
CA LEU A 175 22.01 27.03 10.21
C LEU A 175 20.91 27.02 9.14
N GLU A 176 20.86 28.09 8.35
CA GLU A 176 20.02 28.20 7.14
C GLU A 176 20.78 27.77 5.87
N THR A 177 22.11 27.79 5.92
CA THR A 177 23.00 27.39 4.83
C THR A 177 24.35 26.94 5.40
N ILE A 178 25.09 26.16 4.62
CA ILE A 178 26.51 25.86 4.84
C ILE A 178 27.20 25.85 3.47
N ASP A 179 28.32 26.57 3.36
CA ASP A 179 29.17 26.55 2.16
C ASP A 179 30.36 25.63 2.41
N VAL A 180 30.37 24.49 1.71
CA VAL A 180 31.45 23.50 1.76
C VAL A 180 32.30 23.48 0.49
N SER A 181 32.24 24.55 -0.32
CA SER A 181 32.86 24.61 -1.64
C SER A 181 34.39 24.54 -1.64
N GLN A 182 35.04 24.84 -0.52
CA GLN A 182 36.49 24.77 -0.36
C GLN A 182 36.97 23.48 0.32
N ASN A 183 36.05 22.62 0.78
CA ASN A 183 36.36 21.41 1.54
C ASN A 183 36.39 20.19 0.61
N HIS A 184 37.30 20.17 -0.35
CA HIS A 184 37.39 19.12 -1.38
C HIS A 184 37.76 17.73 -0.83
N GLU A 185 38.29 17.67 0.40
CA GLU A 185 38.64 16.44 1.11
C GLU A 185 37.49 15.89 1.98
N LEU A 186 36.31 16.51 1.95
CA LEU A 186 35.17 16.12 2.79
C LEU A 186 34.65 14.73 2.41
N GLU A 187 34.72 13.80 3.36
CA GLU A 187 34.22 12.41 3.25
C GLU A 187 32.90 12.22 4.02
N GLU A 188 32.70 12.96 5.11
CA GLU A 188 31.53 12.85 5.97
C GLU A 188 30.91 14.22 6.28
N LEU A 189 29.60 14.33 6.05
CA LEU A 189 28.82 15.50 6.44
C LEU A 189 27.51 15.11 7.14
N SER A 190 27.33 15.62 8.37
CA SER A 190 26.09 15.48 9.13
C SER A 190 25.55 16.86 9.53
N ALA A 191 24.42 17.25 8.95
CA ALA A 191 23.76 18.54 9.17
C ALA A 191 22.25 18.38 9.37
N THR A 192 21.86 17.43 10.23
CA THR A 192 20.45 17.14 10.54
C THR A 192 19.78 18.27 11.30
N VAL A 193 18.45 18.39 11.21
CA VAL A 193 17.67 19.42 11.92
C VAL A 193 18.18 20.82 11.57
N SER A 194 18.35 21.06 10.27
CA SER A 194 18.78 22.35 9.72
C SER A 194 17.61 23.05 9.05
N LYS A 195 17.74 24.38 8.86
CA LYS A 195 16.76 25.17 8.09
C LYS A 195 17.16 25.29 6.62
N MET A 196 18.02 24.39 6.14
CA MET A 196 18.51 24.41 4.77
C MET A 196 17.40 24.02 3.80
N THR A 197 17.18 24.86 2.80
CA THR A 197 16.22 24.61 1.70
C THR A 197 16.87 23.96 0.47
N SER A 198 18.19 24.11 0.35
CA SER A 198 19.08 23.55 -0.68
C SER A 198 20.45 23.24 -0.08
N PHE A 199 21.15 22.28 -0.66
CA PHE A 199 22.55 21.96 -0.35
C PHE A 199 23.29 21.62 -1.65
N ASP A 200 24.49 22.19 -1.84
CA ASP A 200 25.34 21.91 -3.00
C ASP A 200 26.48 20.98 -2.59
N ALA A 201 26.33 19.70 -2.93
CA ALA A 201 27.33 18.66 -2.69
C ALA A 201 28.39 18.57 -3.80
N SER A 202 28.22 19.32 -4.91
CA SER A 202 29.05 19.15 -6.10
C SER A 202 30.55 19.42 -5.93
N PRO A 203 31.01 20.27 -4.98
CA PRO A 203 32.44 20.48 -4.74
C PRO A 203 33.15 19.36 -3.96
N ASN A 204 32.41 18.35 -3.48
CA ASN A 204 32.89 17.35 -2.51
C ASN A 204 32.85 15.92 -3.08
N PRO A 205 33.66 15.60 -4.11
CA PRO A 205 33.57 14.32 -4.82
C PRO A 205 33.94 13.10 -3.98
N LYS A 206 34.61 13.30 -2.83
CA LYS A 206 35.03 12.25 -1.89
C LYS A 206 33.97 11.93 -0.82
N LEU A 207 32.80 12.57 -0.83
CA LEU A 207 31.74 12.30 0.13
C LEU A 207 31.32 10.83 0.04
N LYS A 208 31.41 10.14 1.19
CA LYS A 208 30.95 8.76 1.42
C LYS A 208 29.67 8.73 2.24
N TYR A 209 29.56 9.61 3.24
CA TYR A 209 28.41 9.65 4.14
C TYR A 209 27.80 11.05 4.16
N LEU A 210 26.53 11.15 3.76
CA LEU A 210 25.79 12.42 3.75
C LEU A 210 24.47 12.28 4.52
N ASN A 211 24.36 13.01 5.63
CA ASN A 211 23.14 13.07 6.43
C ASN A 211 22.60 14.50 6.54
N LEU A 212 21.49 14.76 5.85
CA LEU A 212 20.76 16.04 5.83
C LEU A 212 19.32 15.89 6.33
N SER A 213 19.09 14.89 7.20
CA SER A 213 17.76 14.52 7.67
C SER A 213 17.07 15.58 8.53
N ASN A 214 15.75 15.53 8.62
CA ASN A 214 14.92 16.38 9.48
C ASN A 214 15.03 17.88 9.15
N GLY A 215 15.09 18.23 7.87
CA GLY A 215 15.22 19.60 7.40
C GLY A 215 14.00 20.11 6.64
N ILE A 216 14.24 21.07 5.76
CA ILE A 216 13.25 21.59 4.81
C ILE A 216 13.78 21.56 3.38
N LEU A 217 14.67 20.59 3.09
CA LEU A 217 15.34 20.44 1.81
C LEU A 217 14.31 20.12 0.71
N SER A 218 14.26 20.95 -0.32
CA SER A 218 13.30 20.78 -1.43
C SER A 218 13.94 20.14 -2.67
N SER A 219 15.26 20.18 -2.77
CA SER A 219 16.05 19.57 -3.84
C SER A 219 17.43 19.17 -3.36
N LEU A 220 17.97 18.08 -3.90
CA LEU A 220 19.35 17.65 -3.69
C LEU A 220 19.92 17.13 -5.00
N ASN A 221 21.17 17.52 -5.31
CA ASN A 221 21.93 16.97 -6.42
C ASN A 221 23.21 16.33 -5.89
N VAL A 222 23.32 15.01 -6.05
CA VAL A 222 24.47 14.20 -5.64
C VAL A 222 25.18 13.54 -6.83
N SER A 223 24.93 14.03 -8.05
CA SER A 223 25.50 13.46 -9.28
C SER A 223 27.03 13.57 -9.39
N GLN A 224 27.66 14.40 -8.55
CA GLN A 224 29.12 14.57 -8.48
C GLN A 224 29.74 13.86 -7.28
N ASN A 225 28.99 13.00 -6.58
CA ASN A 225 29.42 12.28 -5.40
C ASN A 225 29.36 10.75 -5.65
N PRO A 226 30.13 10.21 -6.61
CA PRO A 226 30.06 8.80 -7.00
C PRO A 226 30.51 7.83 -5.91
N ASP A 227 31.29 8.32 -4.93
CA ASP A 227 31.82 7.55 -3.81
C ASP A 227 30.85 7.51 -2.61
N LEU A 228 29.61 8.01 -2.75
CA LEU A 228 28.60 7.90 -1.69
C LEU A 228 28.27 6.43 -1.41
N GLU A 229 28.45 6.04 -0.15
CA GLU A 229 28.15 4.73 0.42
C GLU A 229 26.82 4.78 1.20
N GLU A 230 26.57 5.88 1.93
CA GLU A 230 25.32 6.11 2.67
C GLU A 230 24.72 7.50 2.44
N LEU A 231 23.41 7.54 2.19
CA LEU A 231 22.65 8.78 2.06
C LEU A 231 21.41 8.79 2.97
N SER A 232 21.34 9.78 3.86
CA SER A 232 20.18 10.00 4.72
C SER A 232 19.61 11.41 4.55
N VAL A 233 18.41 11.49 3.99
CA VAL A 233 17.67 12.73 3.71
C VAL A 233 16.21 12.62 4.16
N GLN A 234 15.93 11.76 5.13
CA GLN A 234 14.57 11.55 5.65
C GLN A 234 13.97 12.83 6.24
N ASN A 235 12.65 12.91 6.27
CA ASN A 235 11.92 14.05 6.83
C ASN A 235 12.35 15.38 6.18
N ASN A 236 12.23 15.45 4.86
CA ASN A 236 12.49 16.64 4.05
C ASN A 236 11.30 16.89 3.11
N GLN A 237 11.49 17.72 2.08
CA GLN A 237 10.44 18.12 1.14
C GLN A 237 10.82 17.79 -0.31
N LEU A 238 11.67 16.78 -0.53
CA LEU A 238 12.14 16.40 -1.86
C LEU A 238 10.99 15.92 -2.74
N GLY A 239 10.87 16.48 -3.95
CA GLY A 239 9.87 16.05 -4.95
C GLY A 239 10.36 14.98 -5.93
N THR A 240 11.68 14.97 -6.18
CA THR A 240 12.38 14.01 -7.05
C THR A 240 13.80 13.81 -6.52
N LEU A 241 14.38 12.65 -6.76
CA LEU A 241 15.79 12.38 -6.47
C LEU A 241 16.39 11.47 -7.54
N ASP A 242 17.60 11.79 -8.00
CA ASP A 242 18.35 10.99 -8.97
C ASP A 242 19.64 10.52 -8.32
N LEU A 243 19.76 9.20 -8.16
CA LEU A 243 20.90 8.50 -7.56
C LEU A 243 21.68 7.68 -8.59
N SER A 244 21.42 7.87 -9.89
CA SER A 244 22.04 7.07 -10.96
C SER A 244 23.58 7.13 -11.00
N ALA A 245 24.17 8.21 -10.47
CA ALA A 245 25.63 8.37 -10.40
C ALA A 245 26.26 7.77 -9.13
N ASN A 246 25.46 7.42 -8.12
CA ASN A 246 25.92 7.00 -6.80
C ASN A 246 26.04 5.47 -6.73
N ILE A 247 26.92 4.93 -7.58
CA ILE A 247 27.03 3.48 -7.86
C ILE A 247 27.57 2.65 -6.68
N ASN A 248 28.12 3.30 -5.66
CA ASN A 248 28.68 2.65 -4.47
C ASN A 248 27.71 2.68 -3.27
N LEU A 249 26.46 3.13 -3.46
CA LEU A 249 25.49 3.18 -2.37
C LEU A 249 25.21 1.77 -1.82
N GLU A 250 25.38 1.62 -0.52
CA GLU A 250 25.05 0.43 0.27
C GLU A 250 23.75 0.63 1.04
N GLY A 251 23.48 1.86 1.51
CA GLY A 251 22.29 2.18 2.30
C GLY A 251 21.68 3.55 1.98
N ILE A 252 20.35 3.61 1.86
CA ILE A 252 19.62 4.87 1.70
C ILE A 252 18.45 4.98 2.68
N ASN A 253 18.29 6.17 3.27
CA ASN A 253 17.11 6.54 4.02
C ASN A 253 16.54 7.87 3.50
N ILE A 254 15.44 7.76 2.75
CA ILE A 254 14.79 8.87 2.03
C ILE A 254 13.31 8.95 2.47
N GLU A 255 12.98 8.38 3.63
CA GLU A 255 11.62 8.34 4.15
C GLU A 255 11.02 9.73 4.37
N ASN A 256 9.69 9.81 4.37
CA ASN A 256 8.96 11.03 4.73
C ASN A 256 9.39 12.24 3.87
N ASN A 257 9.26 12.09 2.56
CA ASN A 257 9.48 13.13 1.57
C ASN A 257 8.22 13.29 0.69
N ASN A 258 8.32 14.01 -0.42
CA ASN A 258 7.24 14.17 -1.39
C ASN A 258 7.59 13.54 -2.75
N LEU A 259 8.41 12.48 -2.76
CA LEU A 259 8.96 11.93 -4.00
C LEU A 259 7.86 11.40 -4.90
N THR A 260 7.85 11.90 -6.14
CA THR A 260 7.01 11.39 -7.24
C THR A 260 7.82 10.58 -8.25
N SER A 261 9.15 10.71 -8.22
CA SER A 261 10.09 9.85 -8.92
C SER A 261 11.38 9.69 -8.12
N LEU A 262 11.98 8.51 -8.24
CA LEU A 262 13.28 8.15 -7.70
C LEU A 262 14.01 7.34 -8.77
N THR A 263 15.21 7.78 -9.14
CA THR A 263 16.08 7.01 -10.05
C THR A 263 17.18 6.38 -9.22
N LEU A 264 17.36 5.06 -9.35
CA LEU A 264 18.33 4.28 -8.59
C LEU A 264 19.57 3.98 -9.43
N PRO A 265 20.74 3.75 -8.80
CA PRO A 265 21.90 3.21 -9.48
C PRO A 265 21.65 1.77 -9.97
N GLU A 266 22.13 1.44 -11.17
CA GLU A 266 22.11 0.06 -11.69
C GLU A 266 23.31 -0.75 -11.15
N ASN A 267 23.09 -2.02 -10.80
CA ASN A 267 24.12 -2.93 -10.28
C ASN A 267 24.83 -2.41 -9.02
N SER A 268 24.10 -1.66 -8.19
CA SER A 268 24.59 -1.11 -6.91
C SER A 268 24.71 -2.20 -5.85
N PRO A 269 25.67 -2.09 -4.91
CA PRO A 269 25.73 -2.93 -3.70
C PRO A 269 24.68 -2.54 -2.66
N LEU A 270 23.53 -1.99 -3.08
CA LEU A 270 22.52 -1.47 -2.16
C LEU A 270 21.86 -2.63 -1.41
N GLU A 271 22.04 -2.66 -0.10
CA GLU A 271 21.50 -3.70 0.79
C GLU A 271 20.25 -3.23 1.53
N ASP A 272 20.21 -1.94 1.93
CA ASP A 272 19.14 -1.34 2.75
C ASP A 272 18.50 -0.13 2.06
N MET A 273 17.19 -0.21 1.83
CA MET A 273 16.42 0.82 1.14
C MET A 273 15.16 1.21 1.92
N GLN A 274 15.23 2.33 2.65
CA GLN A 274 14.11 2.93 3.39
C GLN A 274 13.53 4.12 2.60
N ILE A 275 12.40 3.91 1.92
CA ILE A 275 11.73 4.93 1.09
C ILE A 275 10.25 5.12 1.43
N SER A 276 9.87 4.74 2.65
CA SER A 276 8.50 4.85 3.14
C SER A 276 7.98 6.30 3.15
N ASN A 277 6.66 6.46 3.15
CA ASN A 277 5.97 7.76 3.25
C ASN A 277 6.38 8.75 2.15
N ASN A 278 6.19 8.34 0.90
CA ASN A 278 6.41 9.15 -0.29
C ASN A 278 5.17 9.10 -1.21
N LYS A 279 5.30 9.50 -2.47
CA LYS A 279 4.20 9.55 -3.46
C LYS A 279 4.59 8.82 -4.75
N LEU A 280 5.42 7.78 -4.64
CA LEU A 280 5.93 7.06 -5.79
C LEU A 280 4.82 6.23 -6.44
N PRO A 281 4.54 6.42 -7.75
CA PRO A 281 3.61 5.57 -8.50
C PRO A 281 4.26 4.27 -8.99
N SER A 282 5.58 4.17 -8.96
CA SER A 282 6.35 2.99 -9.34
C SER A 282 7.77 3.11 -8.80
N ILE A 283 8.43 1.98 -8.57
CA ILE A 283 9.87 1.90 -8.29
C ILE A 283 10.44 0.67 -8.99
N ASP A 284 11.60 0.82 -9.63
CA ASP A 284 12.32 -0.28 -10.27
C ASP A 284 13.50 -0.69 -9.40
N VAL A 285 13.37 -1.82 -8.72
CA VAL A 285 14.42 -2.41 -7.88
C VAL A 285 15.14 -3.56 -8.57
N THR A 286 14.86 -3.82 -9.86
CA THR A 286 15.37 -5.01 -10.56
C THR A 286 16.87 -4.97 -10.84
N GLY A 287 17.47 -3.77 -10.76
CA GLY A 287 18.92 -3.55 -10.85
C GLY A 287 19.68 -3.68 -9.53
N LEU A 288 19.04 -4.11 -8.43
CA LEU A 288 19.62 -4.18 -7.08
C LEU A 288 19.74 -5.64 -6.58
N PRO A 289 20.72 -6.42 -7.08
CA PRO A 289 20.81 -7.86 -6.79
C PRO A 289 21.12 -8.20 -5.32
N ASP A 290 21.77 -7.28 -4.61
CA ASP A 290 22.20 -7.46 -3.21
C ASP A 290 21.21 -6.90 -2.19
N LEU A 291 20.04 -6.42 -2.65
CA LEU A 291 19.01 -5.84 -1.79
C LEU A 291 18.49 -6.86 -0.77
N GLN A 292 18.60 -6.51 0.52
CA GLN A 292 18.20 -7.34 1.66
C GLN A 292 16.95 -6.78 2.35
N ASP A 293 16.88 -5.47 2.52
CA ASP A 293 15.80 -4.80 3.25
C ASP A 293 15.17 -3.71 2.38
N LEU A 294 13.87 -3.83 2.11
CA LEU A 294 13.10 -2.88 1.30
C LEU A 294 11.83 -2.43 2.03
N ASP A 295 11.78 -1.15 2.38
CA ASP A 295 10.57 -0.50 2.88
C ASP A 295 10.04 0.55 1.90
N VAL A 296 8.91 0.21 1.26
CA VAL A 296 8.15 1.08 0.36
C VAL A 296 6.81 1.51 0.95
N THR A 297 6.61 1.33 2.27
CA THR A 297 5.35 1.61 2.98
C THR A 297 4.80 3.00 2.67
N ASN A 298 3.47 3.13 2.54
CA ASN A 298 2.81 4.42 2.28
C ASN A 298 3.33 5.12 1.02
N ASN A 299 3.25 4.44 -0.13
CA ASN A 299 3.41 5.00 -1.46
C ASN A 299 2.15 4.73 -2.29
N VAL A 300 2.20 4.85 -3.63
CA VAL A 300 1.05 4.62 -4.52
C VAL A 300 1.43 3.71 -5.71
N LEU A 301 2.23 2.67 -5.43
CA LEU A 301 2.90 1.85 -6.44
C LEU A 301 1.95 1.09 -7.39
N GLY A 302 0.83 0.54 -6.90
CA GLY A 302 -0.06 -0.34 -7.67
C GLY A 302 0.52 -1.71 -8.09
N SER A 303 1.84 -1.82 -8.27
CA SER A 303 2.60 -3.06 -8.53
C SER A 303 4.05 -2.92 -8.09
N LEU A 304 4.69 -4.05 -7.76
CA LEU A 304 6.12 -4.12 -7.41
C LEU A 304 6.71 -5.42 -7.96
N ASP A 305 7.86 -5.34 -8.63
CA ASP A 305 8.63 -6.49 -9.12
C ASP A 305 9.89 -6.65 -8.24
N VAL A 306 9.93 -7.75 -7.48
CA VAL A 306 11.06 -8.15 -6.63
C VAL A 306 11.78 -9.41 -7.14
N SER A 307 11.52 -9.80 -8.40
CA SER A 307 12.01 -11.07 -8.97
C SER A 307 13.54 -11.14 -9.15
N LYS A 308 14.22 -9.99 -9.04
CA LYS A 308 15.68 -9.87 -9.18
C LYS A 308 16.40 -9.57 -7.87
N ASN A 309 15.70 -9.69 -6.73
CA ASN A 309 16.26 -9.43 -5.40
C ASN A 309 16.30 -10.74 -4.57
N PRO A 310 17.12 -11.74 -4.97
CA PRO A 310 17.09 -13.06 -4.34
C PRO A 310 17.58 -13.07 -2.87
N GLN A 311 18.29 -12.02 -2.45
CA GLN A 311 18.84 -11.84 -1.10
C GLN A 311 17.84 -11.18 -0.12
N LEU A 312 16.65 -10.82 -0.59
CA LEU A 312 15.66 -10.07 0.20
C LEU A 312 15.23 -10.84 1.45
N LYS A 313 15.41 -10.23 2.63
CA LYS A 313 15.09 -10.74 3.97
C LYS A 313 13.88 -10.03 4.56
N GLU A 314 13.77 -8.72 4.37
CA GLU A 314 12.62 -7.93 4.81
C GLU A 314 11.99 -7.16 3.66
N LEU A 315 10.67 -7.34 3.49
CA LEU A 315 9.90 -6.62 2.49
C LEU A 315 8.65 -6.01 3.12
N ARG A 316 8.58 -4.67 3.12
CA ARG A 316 7.43 -3.90 3.58
C ARG A 316 6.79 -3.12 2.42
N VAL A 317 5.59 -3.54 2.03
CA VAL A 317 4.78 -2.99 0.93
C VAL A 317 3.45 -2.45 1.44
N LYS A 318 3.34 -2.19 2.74
CA LYS A 318 2.12 -1.72 3.38
C LYS A 318 1.56 -0.45 2.72
N ASN A 319 0.24 -0.35 2.58
CA ASN A 319 -0.44 0.84 2.07
C ASN A 319 0.05 1.30 0.67
N ASN A 320 0.02 0.42 -0.34
CA ASN A 320 0.48 0.75 -1.71
C ASN A 320 -0.53 0.50 -2.83
N GLY A 321 -1.69 -0.07 -2.51
CA GLY A 321 -2.72 -0.41 -3.50
C GLY A 321 -2.28 -1.53 -4.46
N VAL A 322 -1.33 -2.39 -4.05
CA VAL A 322 -0.85 -3.51 -4.86
C VAL A 322 -1.94 -4.57 -4.99
N GLY A 323 -2.28 -4.95 -6.23
CA GLY A 323 -3.30 -5.97 -6.51
C GLY A 323 -2.77 -7.41 -6.56
N SER A 324 -1.47 -7.58 -6.80
CA SER A 324 -0.76 -8.86 -6.84
C SER A 324 0.72 -8.65 -6.54
N LEU A 325 1.33 -9.60 -5.83
CA LEU A 325 2.76 -9.59 -5.51
C LEU A 325 3.32 -11.01 -5.69
N ASP A 326 4.39 -11.16 -6.46
CA ASP A 326 5.13 -12.42 -6.61
C ASP A 326 6.41 -12.37 -5.77
N VAL A 327 6.46 -13.21 -4.73
CA VAL A 327 7.62 -13.36 -3.83
C VAL A 327 8.30 -14.73 -3.97
N SER A 328 7.98 -15.48 -5.03
CA SER A 328 8.53 -16.84 -5.25
C SER A 328 10.03 -16.85 -5.51
N HIS A 329 10.60 -15.70 -5.89
CA HIS A 329 12.03 -15.51 -6.18
C HIS A 329 12.84 -15.01 -4.98
N ASN A 330 12.21 -14.88 -3.79
CA ASN A 330 12.84 -14.33 -2.59
C ASN A 330 12.87 -15.38 -1.45
N PRO A 331 13.63 -16.48 -1.61
CA PRO A 331 13.64 -17.60 -0.66
C PRO A 331 14.23 -17.24 0.72
N GLU A 332 14.95 -16.13 0.82
CA GLU A 332 15.55 -15.62 2.06
C GLU A 332 14.59 -14.78 2.92
N LEU A 333 13.36 -14.51 2.46
CA LEU A 333 12.39 -13.69 3.18
C LEU A 333 12.09 -14.22 4.59
N GLN A 334 12.24 -13.34 5.58
CA GLN A 334 11.97 -13.56 6.99
C GLN A 334 10.81 -12.70 7.48
N LEU A 335 10.62 -11.51 6.90
CA LEU A 335 9.50 -10.62 7.18
C LEU A 335 8.84 -10.17 5.88
N LEU A 336 7.52 -10.36 5.81
CA LEU A 336 6.69 -9.84 4.72
C LEU A 336 5.53 -9.04 5.31
N ASP A 337 5.50 -7.74 5.03
CA ASP A 337 4.38 -6.85 5.34
C ASP A 337 3.71 -6.37 4.05
N VAL A 338 2.50 -6.85 3.82
CA VAL A 338 1.62 -6.47 2.70
C VAL A 338 0.30 -5.90 3.22
N GLU A 339 0.26 -5.38 4.45
CA GLU A 339 -0.92 -4.77 5.06
C GLU A 339 -1.58 -3.71 4.15
N ASN A 340 -2.91 -3.70 4.14
CA ASN A 340 -3.71 -2.67 3.48
C ASN A 340 -3.33 -2.49 2.01
N ASN A 341 -3.51 -3.57 1.27
CA ASN A 341 -3.37 -3.64 -0.17
C ASN A 341 -4.65 -4.23 -0.80
N GLY A 342 -4.62 -4.45 -2.10
CA GLY A 342 -5.74 -5.03 -2.86
C GLY A 342 -5.57 -6.51 -3.17
N LEU A 343 -4.74 -7.24 -2.40
CA LEU A 343 -4.36 -8.61 -2.73
C LEU A 343 -5.56 -9.55 -2.60
N LYS A 344 -5.83 -10.33 -3.66
CA LYS A 344 -6.85 -11.39 -3.67
C LYS A 344 -6.29 -12.78 -3.38
N SER A 345 -4.99 -12.93 -3.62
CA SER A 345 -4.22 -14.15 -3.40
C SER A 345 -2.80 -13.76 -3.05
N LEU A 346 -2.14 -14.60 -2.25
CA LEU A 346 -0.75 -14.45 -1.89
C LEU A 346 -0.14 -15.86 -1.80
N ASP A 347 0.85 -16.13 -2.64
CA ASP A 347 1.62 -17.38 -2.60
C ASP A 347 2.94 -17.13 -1.89
N ILE A 348 3.13 -17.80 -0.75
CA ILE A 348 4.34 -17.75 0.08
C ILE A 348 4.98 -19.12 0.26
N THR A 349 4.63 -20.09 -0.59
CA THR A 349 5.11 -21.48 -0.48
C THR A 349 6.62 -21.61 -0.67
N SER A 350 7.23 -20.66 -1.40
CA SER A 350 8.68 -20.60 -1.61
C SER A 350 9.43 -19.87 -0.47
N ASN A 351 8.74 -19.18 0.44
CA ASN A 351 9.35 -18.37 1.50
C ASN A 351 9.41 -19.18 2.80
N THR A 352 10.13 -20.30 2.78
CA THR A 352 10.18 -21.27 3.90
C THR A 352 10.91 -20.74 5.14
N LYS A 353 11.59 -19.58 5.04
CA LYS A 353 12.28 -18.90 6.14
C LYS A 353 11.44 -17.82 6.82
N LEU A 354 10.20 -17.61 6.37
CA LEU A 354 9.32 -16.56 6.87
C LEU A 354 9.05 -16.74 8.37
N ARG A 355 9.27 -15.67 9.14
CA ARG A 355 9.05 -15.59 10.59
C ARG A 355 7.88 -14.68 10.94
N ALA A 356 7.64 -13.65 10.14
CA ALA A 356 6.53 -12.72 10.33
C ALA A 356 5.80 -12.45 9.02
N LEU A 357 4.47 -12.59 9.05
CA LEU A 357 3.57 -12.23 7.96
C LEU A 357 2.52 -11.25 8.46
N PHE A 358 2.52 -10.05 7.89
CA PHE A 358 1.48 -9.04 8.06
C PHE A 358 0.72 -8.89 6.75
N ALA A 359 -0.47 -9.48 6.65
CA ALA A 359 -1.31 -9.48 5.45
C ALA A 359 -2.74 -9.03 5.73
N GLN A 360 -2.97 -8.36 6.88
CA GLN A 360 -4.24 -7.77 7.25
C GLN A 360 -4.74 -6.71 6.25
N ILE A 361 -6.06 -6.47 6.24
CA ILE A 361 -6.70 -5.44 5.39
C ILE A 361 -6.40 -5.72 3.91
N ASN A 362 -6.79 -6.90 3.42
CA ASN A 362 -6.69 -7.28 2.01
C ASN A 362 -7.98 -8.00 1.60
N HIS A 363 -7.99 -8.67 0.45
CA HIS A 363 -9.10 -9.46 -0.08
C HIS A 363 -8.72 -10.94 -0.25
N LEU A 364 -7.82 -11.45 0.60
CA LEU A 364 -7.34 -12.82 0.50
C LEU A 364 -8.48 -13.80 0.80
N THR A 365 -8.78 -14.72 -0.13
CA THR A 365 -9.83 -15.74 0.05
C THR A 365 -9.29 -17.06 0.59
N ALA A 366 -8.00 -17.30 0.41
CA ALA A 366 -7.26 -18.46 0.88
C ALA A 366 -5.79 -18.06 1.13
N LEU A 367 -5.12 -18.79 2.02
CA LEU A 367 -3.71 -18.64 2.31
C LEU A 367 -3.13 -20.02 2.66
N ASP A 368 -2.11 -20.44 1.92
CA ASP A 368 -1.40 -21.70 2.18
C ASP A 368 -0.18 -21.43 3.07
N LEU A 369 -0.20 -21.97 4.29
CA LEU A 369 0.87 -21.84 5.28
C LEU A 369 1.68 -23.14 5.44
N SER A 370 1.43 -24.16 4.62
CA SER A 370 1.97 -25.52 4.79
C SER A 370 3.50 -25.61 4.71
N HIS A 371 4.17 -24.61 4.10
CA HIS A 371 5.62 -24.58 3.91
C HIS A 371 6.32 -23.55 4.83
N ASN A 372 5.58 -22.85 5.69
CA ASN A 372 6.11 -21.76 6.54
C ASN A 372 6.28 -22.22 8.00
N GLU A 373 7.01 -23.32 8.21
CA GLU A 373 7.21 -23.94 9.54
C GLU A 373 7.98 -23.05 10.54
N THR A 374 8.70 -22.04 10.04
CA THR A 374 9.43 -21.06 10.87
C THR A 374 8.61 -19.83 11.25
N LEU A 375 7.37 -19.73 10.79
CA LEU A 375 6.51 -18.58 11.07
C LEU A 375 6.38 -18.42 12.60
N SER A 376 6.16 -17.21 13.11
CA SER A 376 5.96 -16.96 14.54
C SER A 376 4.88 -15.90 14.77
N TYR A 377 4.75 -14.98 13.82
CA TYR A 377 3.79 -13.89 13.82
C TYR A 377 2.92 -13.97 12.56
N LEU A 378 1.62 -14.06 12.73
CA LEU A 378 0.63 -14.11 11.65
C LEU A 378 -0.49 -13.11 11.89
N PHE A 379 -0.58 -12.09 11.05
CA PHE A 379 -1.62 -11.08 11.10
C PHE A 379 -2.37 -11.10 9.78
N VAL A 380 -3.60 -11.62 9.76
CA VAL A 380 -4.42 -11.79 8.55
C VAL A 380 -5.84 -11.26 8.73
N TYR A 381 -6.07 -10.43 9.74
CA TYR A 381 -7.39 -9.88 10.04
C TYR A 381 -7.90 -8.92 8.96
N ASN A 382 -9.23 -8.74 8.87
CA ASN A 382 -9.87 -7.96 7.79
C ASN A 382 -9.49 -8.48 6.39
N ASN A 383 -9.80 -9.74 6.12
CA ASN A 383 -9.66 -10.40 4.82
C ASN A 383 -10.94 -11.20 4.50
N ASP A 384 -10.95 -11.89 3.37
CA ASP A 384 -12.06 -12.73 2.91
C ASP A 384 -11.78 -14.24 3.09
N LEU A 385 -10.91 -14.60 4.05
CA LEU A 385 -10.46 -15.98 4.23
C LEU A 385 -11.63 -16.88 4.67
N THR A 386 -11.78 -18.00 3.96
CA THR A 386 -12.86 -18.97 4.22
C THR A 386 -12.39 -20.17 5.05
N PHE A 387 -11.09 -20.45 5.05
CA PHE A 387 -10.45 -21.45 5.89
C PHE A 387 -9.01 -21.05 6.19
N LEU A 388 -8.47 -21.49 7.33
CA LEU A 388 -7.06 -21.30 7.66
C LEU A 388 -6.50 -22.54 8.37
N ASP A 389 -5.50 -23.17 7.76
CA ASP A 389 -4.71 -24.24 8.40
C ASP A 389 -3.36 -23.67 8.83
N PHE A 390 -3.06 -23.77 10.12
CA PHE A 390 -1.82 -23.26 10.69
C PHE A 390 -0.67 -24.25 10.42
N PRO A 391 0.60 -23.77 10.40
CA PRO A 391 1.74 -24.66 10.26
C PRO A 391 1.73 -25.79 11.30
N GLN A 392 1.97 -27.03 10.85
CA GLN A 392 1.83 -28.23 11.68
C GLN A 392 3.01 -28.44 12.66
N THR A 393 4.17 -27.88 12.34
CA THR A 393 5.39 -27.86 13.16
C THR A 393 5.80 -26.41 13.42
N HIS A 394 6.30 -26.15 14.63
CA HIS A 394 6.74 -24.83 15.05
C HIS A 394 8.09 -24.94 15.74
N ASN A 395 9.10 -24.27 15.18
CA ASN A 395 10.48 -24.39 15.65
C ASN A 395 10.84 -23.25 16.61
N VAL A 396 10.27 -23.25 17.82
CA VAL A 396 10.69 -22.31 18.88
C VAL A 396 10.95 -23.08 20.18
N TYR A 397 11.98 -22.62 20.90
CA TYR A 397 12.72 -23.16 22.05
C TYR A 397 11.95 -23.81 23.22
N GLU A 398 10.64 -23.96 23.17
CA GLU A 398 9.81 -24.55 24.22
C GLU A 398 8.91 -25.63 23.63
N GLU A 399 9.02 -26.85 24.16
CA GLU A 399 8.25 -28.01 23.70
C GLU A 399 6.74 -27.72 23.78
N ASN A 400 6.03 -27.80 22.64
CA ASN A 400 4.55 -27.79 22.51
C ASN A 400 3.82 -26.43 22.42
N MET A 401 4.43 -25.34 21.94
CA MET A 401 3.70 -24.10 21.63
C MET A 401 3.49 -23.87 20.12
N GLY A 402 2.32 -23.31 19.76
CA GLY A 402 2.02 -22.84 18.40
C GLY A 402 2.65 -21.48 18.10
N LEU A 403 2.06 -20.71 17.18
CA LEU A 403 2.50 -19.34 16.87
C LEU A 403 2.62 -18.47 18.14
N ILE A 404 3.64 -17.61 18.21
CA ILE A 404 3.76 -16.61 19.29
C ILE A 404 2.55 -15.67 19.24
N HIS A 405 2.19 -15.23 18.05
CA HIS A 405 1.09 -14.29 17.84
C HIS A 405 0.31 -14.66 16.57
N ALA A 406 -1.01 -14.83 16.70
CA ALA A 406 -1.92 -14.95 15.58
C ALA A 406 -3.15 -14.03 15.75
N ILE A 407 -3.42 -13.18 14.76
CA ILE A 407 -4.64 -12.37 14.68
C ILE A 407 -5.39 -12.69 13.39
N VAL A 408 -6.59 -13.26 13.54
CA VAL A 408 -7.42 -13.75 12.42
C VAL A 408 -8.81 -13.14 12.37
N MET A 409 -9.12 -12.21 13.28
CA MET A 409 -10.44 -11.59 13.39
C MET A 409 -10.92 -10.98 12.06
N ASN A 410 -12.25 -10.79 11.93
CA ASN A 410 -12.85 -10.14 10.76
C ASN A 410 -12.52 -10.83 9.43
N ASN A 411 -12.55 -12.17 9.46
CA ASN A 411 -12.57 -13.03 8.29
C ASN A 411 -13.82 -13.93 8.32
N PRO A 412 -14.44 -14.22 7.18
CA PRO A 412 -15.60 -15.12 7.07
C PRO A 412 -15.21 -16.62 7.14
N LEU A 413 -14.37 -16.98 8.11
CA LEU A 413 -13.82 -18.33 8.24
C LEU A 413 -14.93 -19.34 8.59
N LEU A 414 -15.07 -20.34 7.73
CA LEU A 414 -15.94 -21.50 7.92
C LEU A 414 -15.27 -22.55 8.83
N GLY A 415 -13.94 -22.56 8.89
CA GLY A 415 -13.18 -23.40 9.81
C GLY A 415 -11.73 -22.95 9.92
N MET A 416 -11.05 -23.46 10.95
CA MET A 416 -9.62 -23.32 11.13
C MET A 416 -9.05 -24.58 11.78
N SER A 417 -7.75 -24.82 11.62
CA SER A 417 -7.06 -25.97 12.21
C SER A 417 -5.67 -25.58 12.69
N TYR A 418 -5.24 -26.15 13.82
CA TYR A 418 -3.88 -26.04 14.33
C TYR A 418 -3.48 -27.29 15.12
N VAL A 419 -2.20 -27.61 15.17
CA VAL A 419 -1.66 -28.67 16.03
C VAL A 419 -1.49 -28.18 17.46
N TYR A 420 -0.94 -26.96 17.62
CA TYR A 420 -0.73 -26.28 18.90
C TYR A 420 -1.39 -24.90 18.88
N GLU A 421 -2.09 -24.55 19.96
CA GLU A 421 -2.75 -23.25 20.09
C GLU A 421 -1.69 -22.13 20.10
N PRO A 422 -1.91 -21.01 19.36
CA PRO A 422 -1.04 -19.85 19.46
C PRO A 422 -1.01 -19.27 20.88
N TYR A 423 0.14 -18.78 21.33
CA TYR A 423 0.30 -18.21 22.68
C TYR A 423 -0.57 -16.96 22.87
N TYR A 424 -0.51 -16.03 21.91
CA TYR A 424 -1.47 -14.94 21.78
C TYR A 424 -2.34 -15.19 20.55
N PHE A 425 -3.63 -15.45 20.78
CA PHE A 425 -4.58 -15.75 19.71
C PHE A 425 -5.81 -14.85 19.77
N GLU A 426 -5.96 -13.96 18.78
CA GLU A 426 -7.10 -13.07 18.65
C GLU A 426 -8.01 -13.48 17.49
N THR A 427 -9.19 -14.00 17.85
CA THR A 427 -10.18 -14.58 16.93
C THR A 427 -11.35 -13.64 16.61
N GLY A 428 -11.48 -12.53 17.35
CA GLY A 428 -12.63 -11.63 17.27
C GLY A 428 -13.93 -12.21 17.89
N SER A 429 -15.01 -11.45 17.79
CA SER A 429 -16.33 -11.78 18.37
C SER A 429 -17.27 -12.36 17.33
N ILE A 430 -18.04 -13.41 17.65
CA ILE A 430 -19.05 -13.99 16.73
C ILE A 430 -20.18 -13.01 16.39
N ASN A 431 -20.35 -11.99 17.23
CA ASN A 431 -21.32 -10.93 17.00
C ASN A 431 -20.85 -9.92 15.95
N ASP A 432 -19.57 -9.98 15.54
CA ASP A 432 -19.08 -9.19 14.44
C ASP A 432 -19.66 -9.70 13.11
N GLU A 433 -20.28 -8.81 12.36
CA GLU A 433 -20.87 -9.15 11.06
C GLU A 433 -19.79 -9.44 10.00
N SER A 434 -18.56 -8.93 10.16
CA SER A 434 -17.43 -9.21 9.28
C SER A 434 -16.94 -10.66 9.36
N ARG A 435 -17.27 -11.39 10.45
CA ARG A 435 -16.99 -12.83 10.58
C ARG A 435 -18.02 -13.72 9.89
N ALA A 436 -19.13 -13.16 9.41
CA ALA A 436 -20.17 -13.95 8.78
C ALA A 436 -19.84 -14.18 7.30
N TYR A 437 -19.69 -15.44 6.89
CA TYR A 437 -19.70 -15.78 5.47
C TYR A 437 -21.08 -15.48 4.89
N GLN A 438 -21.16 -14.56 3.94
CA GLN A 438 -22.43 -14.16 3.34
C GLN A 438 -22.69 -14.92 2.05
N THR A 439 -23.92 -15.40 1.87
CA THR A 439 -24.35 -16.02 0.61
C THR A 439 -25.81 -15.72 0.33
N SER A 440 -26.11 -15.50 -0.95
CA SER A 440 -27.49 -15.37 -1.45
C SER A 440 -28.12 -16.72 -1.79
N GLN A 441 -27.33 -17.79 -1.84
CA GLN A 441 -27.83 -19.14 -2.12
C GLN A 441 -28.69 -19.64 -0.96
N ARG A 442 -29.72 -20.46 -1.21
CA ARG A 442 -30.55 -21.06 -0.14
C ARG A 442 -29.87 -22.22 0.60
N GLN A 443 -28.80 -22.74 0.02
CA GLN A 443 -27.94 -23.78 0.58
C GLN A 443 -26.50 -23.47 0.18
N LEU A 444 -25.54 -23.83 1.01
CA LEU A 444 -24.12 -23.60 0.81
C LEU A 444 -23.36 -24.91 0.90
N ASP A 445 -22.66 -25.30 -0.16
CA ASP A 445 -21.74 -26.43 -0.11
C ASP A 445 -20.40 -25.96 0.48
N LEU A 446 -20.15 -26.27 1.75
CA LEU A 446 -19.02 -25.74 2.51
C LEU A 446 -17.67 -26.12 1.89
N VAL A 447 -17.55 -27.34 1.35
CA VAL A 447 -16.30 -27.84 0.76
C VAL A 447 -16.01 -27.20 -0.61
N LYS A 448 -17.02 -26.68 -1.31
CA LYS A 448 -16.79 -25.90 -2.53
C LYS A 448 -16.19 -24.53 -2.25
N VAL A 449 -16.51 -23.95 -1.09
CA VAL A 449 -16.04 -22.63 -0.69
C VAL A 449 -14.73 -22.71 0.08
N ALA A 450 -14.63 -23.68 0.99
CA ALA A 450 -13.46 -23.98 1.80
C ALA A 450 -13.02 -25.43 1.53
N PRO A 451 -12.20 -25.70 0.49
CA PRO A 451 -11.82 -27.06 0.10
C PRO A 451 -11.08 -27.87 1.18
N GLN A 452 -10.43 -27.18 2.11
CA GLN A 452 -9.68 -27.77 3.22
C GLN A 452 -10.56 -28.15 4.44
N LEU A 453 -11.82 -27.70 4.43
CA LEU A 453 -12.76 -27.94 5.52
C LEU A 453 -13.20 -29.42 5.56
N ASP A 454 -13.14 -30.04 6.73
CA ASP A 454 -13.67 -31.38 6.97
C ASP A 454 -15.05 -31.30 7.62
N PRO A 455 -16.15 -31.66 6.91
CA PRO A 455 -17.50 -31.61 7.48
C PRO A 455 -17.69 -32.50 8.71
N ALA A 456 -16.87 -33.55 8.90
CA ALA A 456 -16.95 -34.42 10.06
C ALA A 456 -16.54 -33.72 11.37
N LYS A 457 -15.81 -32.60 11.27
CA LYS A 457 -15.42 -31.75 12.40
C LYS A 457 -16.50 -30.75 12.81
N ILE A 458 -17.63 -30.67 12.08
CA ILE A 458 -18.74 -29.76 12.39
C ILE A 458 -19.68 -30.37 13.43
N SER A 459 -20.08 -29.56 14.40
CA SER A 459 -21.02 -29.89 15.46
C SER A 459 -21.89 -28.67 15.84
N ASN A 460 -22.92 -28.88 16.68
CA ASN A 460 -23.75 -27.81 17.23
C ASN A 460 -24.32 -26.84 16.16
N VAL A 461 -24.85 -27.38 15.06
CA VAL A 461 -25.49 -26.58 14.00
C VAL A 461 -26.80 -25.96 14.52
N GLN A 462 -26.93 -24.64 14.43
CA GLN A 462 -28.10 -23.87 14.88
C GLN A 462 -28.64 -22.99 13.75
N GLY A 463 -29.95 -22.77 13.69
CA GLY A 463 -30.59 -21.97 12.64
C GLY A 463 -30.65 -22.67 11.25
N GLY A 464 -30.26 -23.93 11.18
CA GLY A 464 -30.20 -24.72 9.94
C GLY A 464 -29.90 -26.19 10.17
N LYS A 465 -29.55 -26.89 9.10
CA LYS A 465 -29.10 -28.29 9.10
C LYS A 465 -27.91 -28.49 8.16
N LEU A 466 -27.03 -29.41 8.50
CA LEU A 466 -25.92 -29.86 7.65
C LEU A 466 -26.25 -31.25 7.10
N ILE A 467 -26.17 -31.42 5.77
CA ILE A 467 -26.35 -32.71 5.09
C ILE A 467 -25.10 -32.96 4.24
N GLY A 468 -24.23 -33.88 4.68
CA GLY A 468 -22.90 -34.03 4.08
C GLY A 468 -22.09 -32.74 4.28
N SER A 469 -21.66 -32.11 3.19
CA SER A 469 -21.01 -30.79 3.18
C SER A 469 -21.98 -29.62 2.99
N VAL A 470 -23.26 -29.88 2.75
CA VAL A 470 -24.23 -28.86 2.35
C VAL A 470 -24.97 -28.31 3.57
N LEU A 471 -24.72 -27.03 3.88
CA LEU A 471 -25.39 -26.27 4.92
C LEU A 471 -26.67 -25.65 4.37
N ILE A 472 -27.79 -25.90 5.04
CA ILE A 472 -29.12 -25.44 4.63
C ILE A 472 -29.73 -24.63 5.76
N ALA A 473 -30.10 -23.38 5.49
CA ALA A 473 -30.76 -22.53 6.48
C ALA A 473 -32.19 -23.02 6.77
N GLN A 474 -32.61 -22.95 8.03
CA GLN A 474 -33.97 -23.28 8.45
C GLN A 474 -34.96 -22.22 7.97
N THR A 475 -34.54 -20.95 7.95
CA THR A 475 -35.27 -19.80 7.44
C THR A 475 -34.40 -19.10 6.39
N TYR A 476 -35.03 -18.54 5.36
CA TYR A 476 -34.36 -17.74 4.35
C TYR A 476 -35.13 -16.41 4.19
N PRO A 477 -34.48 -15.24 4.38
CA PRO A 477 -33.12 -15.07 4.87
C PRO A 477 -32.96 -15.61 6.30
N GLY A 478 -31.74 -15.94 6.69
CA GLY A 478 -31.46 -16.53 7.99
C GLY A 478 -29.97 -16.65 8.27
N THR A 479 -29.64 -16.91 9.52
CA THR A 479 -28.25 -17.14 9.94
C THR A 479 -28.13 -18.56 10.44
N VAL A 480 -27.13 -19.27 9.95
CA VAL A 480 -26.72 -20.58 10.46
C VAL A 480 -25.39 -20.41 11.18
N THR A 481 -25.30 -20.91 12.41
CA THR A 481 -24.05 -21.02 13.14
C THR A 481 -23.71 -22.48 13.41
N TYR A 482 -22.44 -22.78 13.54
CA TYR A 482 -21.97 -24.12 13.93
C TYR A 482 -20.60 -24.04 14.59
N GLN A 483 -20.22 -25.11 15.29
CA GLN A 483 -18.91 -25.27 15.88
C GLN A 483 -18.04 -26.19 15.04
N TYR A 484 -16.87 -25.71 14.64
CA TYR A 484 -15.85 -26.48 13.95
C TYR A 484 -14.74 -26.90 14.92
N ASP A 485 -14.34 -28.16 14.90
CA ASP A 485 -13.21 -28.66 15.71
C ASP A 485 -11.86 -28.16 15.16
N MET A 486 -11.19 -27.30 15.92
CA MET A 486 -9.88 -26.76 15.53
C MET A 486 -8.71 -27.67 15.93
N GLY A 487 -8.95 -28.69 16.75
CA GLY A 487 -7.92 -29.45 17.46
C GLY A 487 -7.88 -29.12 18.95
N GLN A 488 -7.21 -30.00 19.72
CA GLN A 488 -7.01 -29.85 21.18
C GLN A 488 -8.28 -29.58 22.02
N GLY A 489 -9.45 -30.01 21.55
CA GLY A 489 -10.72 -29.78 22.23
C GLY A 489 -11.27 -28.35 22.10
N LYS A 490 -10.63 -27.51 21.28
CA LYS A 490 -11.04 -26.12 21.02
C LYS A 490 -11.97 -26.07 19.81
N LYS A 491 -12.96 -25.17 19.86
CA LYS A 491 -13.98 -25.03 18.82
C LYS A 491 -13.97 -23.62 18.23
N TRP A 492 -14.14 -23.53 16.92
CA TRP A 492 -14.41 -22.29 16.20
C TRP A 492 -15.91 -22.14 15.99
N ASP A 493 -16.51 -21.06 16.47
CA ASP A 493 -17.90 -20.75 16.12
C ASP A 493 -17.95 -20.06 14.75
N ALA A 494 -18.33 -20.81 13.73
CA ALA A 494 -18.56 -20.32 12.38
C ALA A 494 -19.97 -19.72 12.24
N LYS A 495 -20.09 -18.68 11.39
CA LYS A 495 -21.34 -17.99 11.12
C LYS A 495 -21.52 -17.84 9.62
N VAL A 496 -22.64 -18.33 9.11
CA VAL A 496 -23.05 -18.20 7.70
C VAL A 496 -24.35 -17.42 7.66
N LYS A 497 -24.34 -16.28 6.97
CA LYS A 497 -25.53 -15.43 6.81
C LYS A 497 -26.10 -15.67 5.40
N PHE A 498 -27.23 -16.33 5.37
CA PHE A 498 -28.06 -16.50 4.18
C PHE A 498 -28.89 -15.23 4.04
N THR A 499 -28.43 -14.31 3.21
CA THR A 499 -29.11 -13.04 3.02
C THR A 499 -29.93 -13.09 1.74
N GLU A 500 -31.05 -12.36 1.74
CA GLU A 500 -31.64 -11.87 0.49
C GLU A 500 -30.75 -10.74 -0.02
N THR A 501 -29.51 -11.04 -0.38
CA THR A 501 -28.68 -10.05 -1.09
C THR A 501 -29.04 -10.10 -2.55
N TYR A 502 -30.21 -9.56 -2.83
CA TYR A 502 -30.34 -8.77 -4.03
C TYR A 502 -29.80 -7.40 -3.67
N ASN A 503 -28.73 -6.95 -4.32
CA ASN A 503 -28.50 -5.52 -4.39
C ASN A 503 -29.82 -4.96 -4.93
N ALA A 504 -30.61 -4.28 -4.09
CA ALA A 504 -31.89 -3.73 -4.49
C ALA A 504 -31.61 -2.61 -5.50
N VAL A 505 -31.38 -2.97 -6.75
CA VAL A 505 -31.04 -2.04 -7.83
C VAL A 505 -32.29 -1.22 -8.20
N PHE A 506 -33.49 -1.77 -7.96
CA PHE A 506 -34.75 -1.20 -8.43
C PHE A 506 -35.69 -0.79 -7.29
N THR A 507 -36.08 0.48 -7.26
CA THR A 507 -36.92 1.10 -6.22
C THR A 507 -38.37 0.64 -6.22
N ASP A 508 -38.83 0.05 -7.31
CA ASP A 508 -40.21 -0.39 -7.52
C ASP A 508 -40.36 -1.93 -7.50
N VAL A 509 -39.33 -2.65 -7.06
CA VAL A 509 -39.36 -4.09 -6.83
C VAL A 509 -39.35 -4.34 -5.32
N THR A 510 -40.40 -4.98 -4.84
CA THR A 510 -40.65 -5.32 -3.42
C THR A 510 -41.07 -6.78 -3.29
N ASP A 511 -41.05 -7.37 -2.09
CA ASP A 511 -41.37 -8.80 -1.89
C ASP A 511 -42.77 -9.24 -2.38
N ALA A 512 -43.67 -8.28 -2.64
CA ALA A 512 -44.97 -8.52 -3.25
C ALA A 512 -44.93 -8.60 -4.80
N THR A 513 -43.79 -8.30 -5.42
CA THR A 513 -43.60 -8.25 -6.87
C THR A 513 -43.47 -9.67 -7.40
N PRO A 514 -44.35 -10.10 -8.33
CA PRO A 514 -44.21 -11.40 -8.97
C PRO A 514 -42.82 -11.55 -9.60
N HIS A 515 -42.21 -12.72 -9.43
CA HIS A 515 -40.91 -13.07 -10.01
C HIS A 515 -39.74 -12.18 -9.56
N GLN A 516 -39.83 -11.53 -8.39
CA GLN A 516 -38.77 -10.71 -7.80
C GLN A 516 -37.37 -11.36 -7.92
N GLU A 517 -37.27 -12.63 -7.57
CA GLU A 517 -36.00 -13.38 -7.59
C GLU A 517 -35.35 -13.41 -8.97
N HIS A 518 -36.17 -13.50 -10.02
CA HIS A 518 -35.71 -13.52 -11.39
C HIS A 518 -35.39 -12.11 -11.89
N ILE A 519 -36.13 -11.09 -11.45
CA ILE A 519 -35.87 -9.68 -11.77
C ILE A 519 -34.47 -9.27 -11.31
N TYR A 520 -34.13 -9.59 -10.06
CA TYR A 520 -32.84 -9.22 -9.52
C TYR A 520 -31.69 -10.05 -10.08
N TRP A 521 -31.92 -11.32 -10.40
CA TRP A 521 -30.93 -12.12 -11.13
C TRP A 521 -30.53 -11.47 -12.46
N LEU A 522 -31.49 -10.89 -13.20
CA LEU A 522 -31.16 -10.13 -14.41
C LEU A 522 -30.28 -8.91 -14.14
N ALA A 523 -30.48 -8.24 -13.02
CA ALA A 523 -29.70 -7.05 -12.64
C ALA A 523 -28.25 -7.41 -12.28
N ASP A 524 -28.07 -8.48 -11.51
CA ASP A 524 -26.77 -8.99 -11.10
C ASP A 524 -25.91 -9.38 -12.32
N HIS A 525 -26.54 -10.01 -13.30
CA HIS A 525 -25.90 -10.46 -14.54
C HIS A 525 -25.85 -9.41 -15.65
N LYS A 526 -26.21 -8.16 -15.36
CA LYS A 526 -26.25 -7.04 -16.33
C LYS A 526 -27.09 -7.34 -17.58
N ILE A 527 -28.11 -8.18 -17.45
CA ILE A 527 -29.08 -8.45 -18.51
C ILE A 527 -30.10 -7.32 -18.55
N SER A 528 -30.57 -6.85 -17.39
CA SER A 528 -31.41 -5.65 -17.28
C SER A 528 -30.78 -4.64 -16.32
N GLU A 529 -30.76 -3.38 -16.74
CA GLU A 529 -30.25 -2.25 -15.94
C GLU A 529 -31.38 -1.36 -15.42
N GLY A 530 -32.64 -1.69 -15.74
CA GLY A 530 -33.82 -0.88 -15.42
C GLY A 530 -33.79 0.52 -16.05
N TYR A 531 -34.55 1.43 -15.45
CA TYR A 531 -34.68 2.82 -15.85
C TYR A 531 -34.19 3.71 -14.73
N LYS A 532 -33.26 4.62 -15.03
CA LYS A 532 -32.79 5.60 -14.05
C LYS A 532 -33.94 6.57 -13.68
N ASN A 533 -34.10 6.81 -12.39
CA ASN A 533 -34.97 7.82 -11.80
C ASN A 533 -34.24 9.17 -11.69
N THR A 534 -34.96 10.21 -11.28
CA THR A 534 -34.39 11.55 -11.07
C THR A 534 -33.51 11.66 -9.82
N ASP A 535 -33.58 10.68 -8.92
CA ASP A 535 -32.88 10.62 -7.63
C ASP A 535 -31.68 9.67 -7.63
N ASP A 536 -31.09 9.42 -8.81
CA ASP A 536 -29.97 8.49 -9.06
C ASP A 536 -30.24 7.00 -8.77
N TRP A 537 -31.44 6.64 -8.33
CA TRP A 537 -31.89 5.27 -8.22
C TRP A 537 -32.45 4.73 -9.55
N TYR A 538 -32.68 3.42 -9.66
CA TYR A 538 -33.27 2.81 -10.85
C TYR A 538 -34.61 2.18 -10.50
N ARG A 539 -35.46 1.95 -11.50
CA ARG A 539 -36.72 1.20 -11.40
C ARG A 539 -36.80 0.14 -12.50
N PHE A 540 -37.44 -0.99 -12.25
CA PHE A 540 -37.56 -2.09 -13.19
C PHE A 540 -38.81 -1.99 -14.07
N GLU A 541 -39.89 -1.43 -13.54
CA GLU A 541 -41.25 -1.40 -14.07
C GLU A 541 -41.83 -2.81 -14.36
N PRO A 542 -42.14 -3.62 -13.32
CA PRO A 542 -42.52 -5.05 -13.46
C PRO A 542 -43.71 -5.32 -14.39
N MET A 543 -44.69 -4.40 -14.39
CA MET A 543 -45.95 -4.51 -15.15
C MET A 543 -45.91 -3.81 -16.52
N THR A 544 -44.75 -3.30 -16.96
CA THR A 544 -44.62 -2.71 -18.30
C THR A 544 -44.47 -3.81 -19.35
N ASP A 545 -45.09 -3.61 -20.51
CA ASP A 545 -44.97 -4.47 -21.68
C ASP A 545 -43.53 -4.54 -22.20
N VAL A 546 -43.07 -5.72 -22.59
CA VAL A 546 -41.77 -5.90 -23.28
C VAL A 546 -41.95 -5.64 -24.77
N TYR A 547 -41.23 -4.65 -25.31
CA TYR A 547 -41.17 -4.42 -26.76
C TYR A 547 -40.12 -5.31 -27.42
N ARG A 548 -40.30 -5.60 -28.72
CA ARG A 548 -39.40 -6.49 -29.47
C ARG A 548 -37.94 -6.03 -29.46
N GLN A 549 -37.68 -4.72 -29.45
CA GLN A 549 -36.33 -4.18 -29.34
C GLN A 549 -35.69 -4.47 -27.98
N ASP A 550 -36.47 -4.40 -26.89
CA ASP A 550 -35.97 -4.67 -25.54
C ASP A 550 -35.68 -6.16 -25.38
N MET A 551 -36.59 -7.01 -25.89
CA MET A 551 -36.38 -8.46 -25.95
C MET A 551 -35.10 -8.81 -26.72
N ALA A 552 -34.76 -8.09 -27.80
CA ALA A 552 -33.53 -8.30 -28.53
C ALA A 552 -32.28 -8.02 -27.67
N ALA A 553 -32.28 -6.91 -26.92
CA ALA A 553 -31.19 -6.57 -26.02
C ALA A 553 -31.02 -7.61 -24.90
N PHE A 554 -32.13 -8.04 -24.27
CA PHE A 554 -32.09 -9.03 -23.21
C PHE A 554 -31.53 -10.38 -23.70
N LEU A 555 -32.02 -10.86 -24.85
CA LEU A 555 -31.56 -12.14 -25.41
C LEU A 555 -30.08 -12.09 -25.84
N ARG A 556 -29.61 -10.97 -26.41
CA ARG A 556 -28.18 -10.84 -26.75
C ARG A 556 -27.30 -10.80 -25.50
N ARG A 557 -27.67 -10.01 -24.47
CA ARG A 557 -26.91 -9.97 -23.21
C ARG A 557 -26.84 -11.35 -22.56
N LEU A 558 -27.95 -12.08 -22.56
CA LEU A 558 -27.99 -13.47 -22.09
C LEU A 558 -27.10 -14.40 -22.94
N ALA A 559 -27.09 -14.22 -24.26
CA ALA A 559 -26.20 -14.97 -25.16
C ALA A 559 -24.72 -14.67 -24.91
N VAL A 560 -24.37 -13.41 -24.64
CA VAL A 560 -23.00 -13.00 -24.26
C VAL A 560 -22.58 -13.68 -22.96
N LYS A 561 -23.44 -13.65 -21.93
CA LYS A 561 -23.19 -14.34 -20.65
C LYS A 561 -22.89 -15.82 -20.85
N ASN A 562 -23.69 -16.50 -21.66
CA ASN A 562 -23.59 -17.95 -21.87
C ASN A 562 -22.66 -18.36 -23.02
N LYS A 563 -21.90 -17.41 -23.58
CA LYS A 563 -20.97 -17.68 -24.71
C LYS A 563 -21.65 -18.37 -25.90
N ILE A 564 -22.90 -17.99 -26.19
CA ILE A 564 -23.68 -18.56 -27.28
C ILE A 564 -23.28 -17.91 -28.61
N GLY A 565 -22.70 -18.71 -29.50
CA GLY A 565 -22.29 -18.27 -30.83
C GLY A 565 -21.27 -17.12 -30.79
N ASP A 566 -21.48 -16.11 -31.63
CA ASP A 566 -20.62 -14.93 -31.77
C ASP A 566 -21.19 -13.68 -31.08
N ALA A 567 -22.15 -13.82 -30.15
CA ALA A 567 -22.89 -12.71 -29.56
C ALA A 567 -22.03 -11.55 -29.02
N ALA A 568 -20.89 -11.88 -28.40
CA ALA A 568 -19.97 -10.93 -27.78
C ALA A 568 -19.11 -10.16 -28.78
N THR A 569 -18.76 -10.77 -29.91
CA THR A 569 -17.79 -10.23 -30.87
C THR A 569 -18.44 -9.76 -32.17
N TRP A 570 -19.68 -10.17 -32.44
CA TRP A 570 -20.36 -9.86 -33.69
C TRP A 570 -20.69 -8.37 -33.83
N LYS A 571 -20.48 -7.84 -35.05
CA LYS A 571 -20.78 -6.46 -35.43
C LYS A 571 -21.52 -6.43 -36.77
N PRO A 572 -22.52 -5.54 -36.95
CA PRO A 572 -23.33 -5.50 -38.16
C PRO A 572 -22.54 -4.98 -39.36
N THR A 573 -22.65 -5.69 -40.49
CA THR A 573 -22.12 -5.26 -41.78
C THR A 573 -23.07 -4.28 -42.47
N ALA A 574 -22.63 -3.66 -43.57
CA ALA A 574 -23.49 -2.81 -44.41
C ALA A 574 -24.70 -3.57 -45.00
N ALA A 575 -24.61 -4.90 -45.13
CA ALA A 575 -25.74 -5.73 -45.58
C ALA A 575 -26.76 -5.94 -44.44
N ASP A 576 -26.28 -6.11 -43.20
CA ASP A 576 -27.15 -6.27 -42.04
C ASP A 576 -28.00 -5.03 -41.80
N TRP A 577 -27.42 -3.83 -41.95
CA TRP A 577 -28.16 -2.58 -41.88
C TRP A 577 -29.25 -2.40 -42.95
N LYS A 578 -29.27 -3.24 -44.00
CA LYS A 578 -30.34 -3.26 -45.02
C LYS A 578 -31.37 -4.37 -44.80
N ARG A 579 -31.19 -5.19 -43.76
CA ARG A 579 -32.01 -6.38 -43.50
C ARG A 579 -33.45 -6.04 -43.14
N PHE A 580 -33.65 -4.99 -42.35
CA PHE A 580 -34.96 -4.50 -41.96
C PHE A 580 -35.15 -3.05 -42.41
N THR A 581 -36.27 -2.75 -43.07
CA THR A 581 -36.54 -1.40 -43.61
C THR A 581 -36.83 -0.36 -42.53
N ASP A 582 -37.12 -0.79 -41.31
CA ASP A 582 -37.51 0.00 -40.15
C ASP A 582 -36.48 -0.03 -39.01
N VAL A 583 -35.27 -0.54 -39.26
CA VAL A 583 -34.16 -0.55 -38.31
C VAL A 583 -33.02 0.30 -38.86
N SER A 584 -32.69 1.38 -38.14
CA SER A 584 -31.54 2.24 -38.43
C SER A 584 -30.67 2.41 -37.20
N LYS A 585 -29.55 3.14 -37.32
CA LYS A 585 -28.68 3.46 -36.18
C LYS A 585 -29.38 4.28 -35.08
N GLN A 586 -30.55 4.85 -35.36
CA GLN A 586 -31.36 5.61 -34.42
C GLN A 586 -32.41 4.72 -33.70
N THR A 587 -32.62 3.50 -34.18
CA THR A 587 -33.51 2.54 -33.53
C THR A 587 -32.86 2.09 -32.21
N PRO A 588 -33.58 2.14 -31.06
CA PRO A 588 -33.07 1.58 -29.82
C PRO A 588 -32.69 0.09 -30.01
N HIS A 589 -31.55 -0.30 -29.45
CA HIS A 589 -31.05 -1.69 -29.53
C HIS A 589 -30.85 -2.21 -30.96
N ALA A 590 -30.58 -1.33 -31.93
CA ALA A 590 -30.44 -1.70 -33.35
C ALA A 590 -29.42 -2.81 -33.61
N GLU A 591 -28.24 -2.76 -32.98
CA GLU A 591 -27.23 -3.82 -33.16
C GLU A 591 -27.71 -5.16 -32.61
N ASP A 592 -28.48 -5.15 -31.52
CA ASP A 592 -29.01 -6.36 -30.88
C ASP A 592 -30.10 -6.99 -31.74
N ILE A 593 -30.97 -6.16 -32.32
CA ILE A 593 -31.98 -6.57 -33.30
C ILE A 593 -31.32 -7.25 -34.51
N LEU A 594 -30.26 -6.66 -35.04
CA LEU A 594 -29.53 -7.20 -36.19
C LEU A 594 -28.80 -8.50 -35.82
N TRP A 595 -28.22 -8.60 -34.61
CA TRP A 595 -27.61 -9.82 -34.14
C TRP A 595 -28.65 -10.96 -33.98
N LEU A 596 -29.84 -10.69 -33.43
CA LEU A 596 -30.94 -11.66 -33.36
C LEU A 596 -31.27 -12.24 -34.74
N ALA A 597 -31.23 -11.39 -35.77
CA ALA A 597 -31.51 -11.82 -37.13
C ALA A 597 -30.35 -12.61 -37.74
N HIS A 598 -29.10 -12.20 -37.48
CA HIS A 598 -27.90 -12.94 -37.83
C HIS A 598 -27.89 -14.35 -37.22
N ALA A 599 -28.17 -14.45 -35.91
CA ALA A 599 -28.24 -15.70 -35.16
C ALA A 599 -29.46 -16.58 -35.53
N GLY A 600 -30.39 -16.10 -36.35
CA GLY A 600 -31.59 -16.84 -36.76
C GLY A 600 -32.70 -16.88 -35.70
N ILE A 601 -32.59 -16.08 -34.63
CA ILE A 601 -33.58 -15.97 -33.57
C ILE A 601 -34.81 -15.19 -34.04
N SER A 602 -34.61 -14.13 -34.83
CA SER A 602 -35.70 -13.35 -35.45
C SER A 602 -35.62 -13.29 -36.97
N THR A 603 -36.74 -13.51 -37.65
CA THR A 603 -36.84 -13.41 -39.11
C THR A 603 -37.49 -12.12 -39.59
N GLY A 604 -38.08 -11.32 -38.69
CA GLY A 604 -38.94 -10.18 -39.03
C GLY A 604 -40.21 -10.57 -39.79
N TYR A 605 -40.94 -9.54 -40.24
CA TYR A 605 -42.16 -9.65 -41.02
C TYR A 605 -41.90 -9.27 -42.48
N LYS A 606 -42.26 -10.17 -43.41
CA LYS A 606 -42.16 -9.88 -44.85
C LYS A 606 -43.35 -9.02 -45.30
N ASN A 607 -43.06 -7.94 -46.02
CA ASN A 607 -44.05 -7.12 -46.69
C ASN A 607 -44.44 -7.73 -48.05
N ALA A 608 -45.59 -7.32 -48.58
CA ALA A 608 -46.09 -7.77 -49.89
C ALA A 608 -45.11 -7.50 -51.06
N HIS A 609 -44.19 -6.55 -50.89
CA HIS A 609 -43.18 -6.17 -51.89
C HIS A 609 -41.79 -6.82 -51.67
N GLY A 610 -41.69 -7.83 -50.81
CA GLY A 610 -40.46 -8.60 -50.58
C GLY A 610 -39.47 -7.97 -49.59
N SER A 611 -39.70 -6.74 -49.12
CA SER A 611 -38.92 -6.14 -48.03
C SER A 611 -39.30 -6.76 -46.68
N THR A 612 -38.38 -6.72 -45.70
CA THR A 612 -38.63 -7.24 -44.34
C THR A 612 -38.59 -6.09 -43.34
N ARG A 613 -39.46 -6.13 -42.33
CA ARG A 613 -39.49 -5.18 -41.19
C ARG A 613 -39.35 -5.93 -39.86
N PHE A 614 -38.74 -5.33 -38.85
CA PHE A 614 -38.60 -5.94 -37.53
C PHE A 614 -39.74 -5.57 -36.57
N GLU A 615 -40.29 -4.37 -36.72
CA GLU A 615 -41.22 -3.68 -35.82
C GLU A 615 -40.70 -3.53 -34.38
N PRO A 616 -39.70 -2.64 -34.15
CA PRO A 616 -39.04 -2.49 -32.84
C PRO A 616 -39.99 -2.18 -31.67
N MET A 617 -41.03 -1.40 -31.93
CA MET A 617 -42.02 -0.92 -30.95
C MET A 617 -43.29 -1.78 -30.88
N THR A 618 -43.31 -2.97 -31.48
CA THR A 618 -44.41 -3.93 -31.29
C THR A 618 -44.18 -4.70 -29.98
N VAL A 619 -45.24 -4.83 -29.17
CA VAL A 619 -45.22 -5.59 -27.91
C VAL A 619 -45.05 -7.09 -28.19
N VAL A 620 -44.30 -7.78 -27.33
CA VAL A 620 -44.06 -9.23 -27.43
C VAL A 620 -45.19 -10.00 -26.75
N TYR A 621 -45.91 -10.80 -27.52
CA TYR A 621 -46.86 -11.77 -26.97
C TYR A 621 -46.13 -13.00 -26.41
N ARG A 622 -46.71 -13.66 -25.41
CA ARG A 622 -46.09 -14.84 -24.76
C ARG A 622 -45.72 -15.95 -25.74
N GLN A 623 -46.51 -16.15 -26.80
CA GLN A 623 -46.21 -17.11 -27.86
C GLN A 623 -44.99 -16.71 -28.70
N ASP A 624 -44.76 -15.42 -28.91
CA ASP A 624 -43.59 -14.92 -29.65
C ASP A 624 -42.34 -15.05 -28.78
N ALA A 625 -42.46 -14.78 -27.47
CA ALA A 625 -41.39 -15.03 -26.51
C ALA A 625 -40.97 -16.51 -26.51
N ALA A 626 -41.91 -17.45 -26.57
CA ALA A 626 -41.61 -18.88 -26.67
C ALA A 626 -40.75 -19.20 -27.90
N ALA A 627 -41.10 -18.63 -29.06
CA ALA A 627 -40.33 -18.82 -30.28
C ALA A 627 -38.91 -18.24 -30.20
N PHE A 628 -38.74 -17.07 -29.60
CA PHE A 628 -37.41 -16.49 -29.40
C PHE A 628 -36.54 -17.33 -28.47
N LEU A 629 -37.09 -17.75 -27.34
CA LEU A 629 -36.39 -18.55 -26.32
C LEU A 629 -35.99 -19.92 -26.87
N HIS A 630 -36.89 -20.62 -27.56
CA HIS A 630 -36.58 -21.91 -28.17
C HIS A 630 -35.46 -21.80 -29.21
N ARG A 631 -35.47 -20.74 -30.03
CA ARG A 631 -34.39 -20.49 -31.00
C ARG A 631 -33.06 -20.12 -30.32
N LEU A 632 -33.08 -19.38 -29.21
CA LEU A 632 -31.86 -19.13 -28.43
C LEU A 632 -31.27 -20.42 -27.87
N ALA A 633 -32.10 -21.32 -27.33
CA ALA A 633 -31.67 -22.63 -26.86
C ALA A 633 -31.09 -23.47 -28.01
N LYS A 634 -31.68 -23.40 -29.21
CA LYS A 634 -31.11 -24.02 -30.41
C LYS A 634 -29.73 -23.47 -30.77
N CYS A 635 -29.52 -22.16 -30.68
CA CYS A 635 -28.19 -21.57 -30.87
C CYS A 635 -27.17 -22.08 -29.84
N ALA A 636 -27.62 -22.44 -28.64
CA ALA A 636 -26.80 -23.07 -27.60
C ALA A 636 -26.64 -24.60 -27.76
N GLY A 637 -27.27 -25.23 -28.76
CA GLY A 637 -27.27 -26.68 -28.93
C GLY A 637 -28.12 -27.45 -27.90
N LYS A 638 -29.14 -26.78 -27.33
CA LYS A 638 -29.97 -27.28 -26.23
C LYS A 638 -31.46 -27.40 -26.59
N ASP A 639 -31.84 -27.54 -27.86
CA ASP A 639 -33.25 -27.66 -28.27
C ASP A 639 -33.82 -29.09 -28.22
N GLY A 640 -32.96 -30.12 -28.12
CA GLY A 640 -33.36 -31.54 -28.17
C GLY A 640 -33.70 -32.20 -26.82
N GLY A 641 -34.31 -33.38 -26.88
CA GLY A 641 -34.49 -34.28 -25.71
C GLY A 641 -35.60 -33.88 -24.73
N VAL A 642 -36.43 -32.91 -25.08
CA VAL A 642 -37.52 -32.39 -24.24
C VAL A 642 -38.83 -33.11 -24.54
N THR A 643 -39.51 -33.60 -23.50
CA THR A 643 -40.89 -34.08 -23.62
C THR A 643 -41.85 -32.89 -23.63
N PRO A 644 -42.59 -32.61 -24.71
CA PRO A 644 -43.42 -31.42 -24.80
C PRO A 644 -44.58 -31.42 -23.79
N LYS A 645 -44.89 -30.27 -23.19
CA LYS A 645 -46.04 -30.09 -22.30
C LYS A 645 -47.27 -29.60 -23.08
N GLN A 646 -48.41 -30.24 -22.85
CA GLN A 646 -49.68 -29.82 -23.44
C GLN A 646 -50.36 -28.73 -22.60
N PHE A 647 -50.86 -27.69 -23.25
CA PHE A 647 -51.67 -26.64 -22.65
C PHE A 647 -53.08 -26.65 -23.25
N SER A 648 -54.10 -26.43 -22.44
CA SER A 648 -55.51 -26.57 -22.82
C SER A 648 -55.98 -25.59 -23.91
N ASP A 649 -55.29 -24.46 -24.06
CA ASP A 649 -55.56 -23.40 -25.03
C ASP A 649 -54.59 -23.40 -26.23
N VAL A 650 -53.69 -24.39 -26.31
CA VAL A 650 -52.73 -24.54 -27.41
C VAL A 650 -53.19 -25.65 -28.34
N THR A 651 -53.38 -25.31 -29.62
CA THR A 651 -53.78 -26.25 -30.67
C THR A 651 -52.81 -26.16 -31.84
N VAL A 652 -52.94 -27.06 -32.82
CA VAL A 652 -52.16 -27.01 -34.07
C VAL A 652 -52.36 -25.71 -34.88
N LYS A 653 -53.39 -24.91 -34.58
CA LYS A 653 -53.64 -23.60 -35.21
C LYS A 653 -53.05 -22.44 -34.40
N THR A 654 -52.60 -22.68 -33.18
CA THR A 654 -52.00 -21.65 -32.32
C THR A 654 -50.63 -21.27 -32.92
N PRO A 655 -50.35 -19.98 -33.16
CA PRO A 655 -49.03 -19.56 -33.57
C PRO A 655 -47.97 -20.06 -32.58
N HIS A 656 -46.86 -20.58 -33.10
CA HIS A 656 -45.76 -21.10 -32.27
C HIS A 656 -46.13 -22.28 -31.36
N ALA A 657 -47.15 -23.08 -31.71
CA ALA A 657 -47.61 -24.20 -30.87
C ALA A 657 -46.49 -25.16 -30.44
N ASP A 658 -45.57 -25.51 -31.35
CA ASP A 658 -44.44 -26.40 -31.04
C ASP A 658 -43.44 -25.73 -30.08
N ASP A 659 -43.14 -24.44 -30.29
CA ASP A 659 -42.26 -23.66 -29.42
C ASP A 659 -42.86 -23.53 -28.00
N ILE A 660 -44.17 -23.33 -27.90
CA ILE A 660 -44.89 -23.26 -26.62
C ILE A 660 -44.85 -24.61 -25.89
N ALA A 661 -45.11 -25.71 -26.60
CA ALA A 661 -45.09 -27.04 -26.01
C ALA A 661 -43.68 -27.41 -25.52
N TRP A 662 -42.65 -27.02 -26.26
CA TRP A 662 -41.25 -27.15 -25.86
C TRP A 662 -40.92 -26.32 -24.61
N LEU A 663 -41.32 -25.05 -24.60
CA LEU A 663 -41.10 -24.14 -23.45
C LEU A 663 -41.76 -24.65 -22.17
N GLY A 664 -42.92 -25.31 -22.31
CA GLY A 664 -43.58 -25.98 -21.20
C GLY A 664 -42.91 -27.28 -20.76
N GLY A 665 -42.34 -28.03 -21.70
CA GLY A 665 -41.62 -29.29 -21.43
C GLY A 665 -40.28 -29.09 -20.73
N THR A 666 -39.60 -27.98 -20.99
CA THR A 666 -38.35 -27.58 -20.30
C THR A 666 -38.57 -27.02 -18.90
N GLY A 667 -39.81 -26.65 -18.56
CA GLY A 667 -40.13 -25.96 -17.31
C GLY A 667 -39.85 -24.45 -17.32
N ILE A 668 -39.43 -23.88 -18.46
CA ILE A 668 -39.22 -22.43 -18.60
C ILE A 668 -40.55 -21.68 -18.40
N SER A 669 -41.64 -22.20 -18.96
CA SER A 669 -43.00 -21.73 -18.65
C SER A 669 -43.84 -22.83 -18.01
N THR A 670 -44.43 -22.55 -16.86
CA THR A 670 -45.33 -23.48 -16.17
C THR A 670 -46.78 -23.37 -16.65
N GLY A 671 -47.15 -22.26 -17.30
CA GLY A 671 -48.53 -21.89 -17.62
C GLY A 671 -49.38 -21.57 -16.39
N TYR A 672 -50.65 -21.24 -16.63
CA TYR A 672 -51.63 -20.92 -15.60
C TYR A 672 -52.50 -22.13 -15.31
N ASP A 673 -52.67 -22.45 -14.03
CA ASP A 673 -53.57 -23.53 -13.59
C ASP A 673 -55.04 -23.12 -13.81
N ASN A 674 -55.82 -24.02 -14.43
CA ASN A 674 -57.27 -23.87 -14.61
C ASN A 674 -58.08 -24.34 -13.39
N LYS A 675 -57.42 -24.81 -12.32
CA LYS A 675 -58.01 -25.41 -11.11
C LYS A 675 -58.84 -26.68 -11.40
N ASN A 676 -58.53 -27.37 -12.48
CA ASN A 676 -59.21 -28.60 -12.91
C ASN A 676 -58.22 -29.69 -13.37
N GLY A 677 -56.93 -29.56 -13.02
CA GLY A 677 -55.87 -30.48 -13.44
C GLY A 677 -55.35 -30.25 -14.86
N THR A 678 -55.73 -29.14 -15.50
CA THR A 678 -55.17 -28.69 -16.80
C THR A 678 -54.54 -27.31 -16.66
N TRP A 679 -53.58 -27.02 -17.52
CA TRP A 679 -52.88 -25.73 -17.56
C TRP A 679 -53.11 -25.05 -18.90
N ARG A 680 -53.26 -23.73 -18.90
CA ARG A 680 -53.30 -22.89 -20.12
C ARG A 680 -52.04 -22.05 -20.23
N PHE A 681 -51.63 -21.68 -21.45
CA PHE A 681 -50.43 -20.89 -21.70
C PHE A 681 -50.71 -19.39 -21.80
N GLU A 682 -51.89 -19.03 -22.30
CA GLU A 682 -52.32 -17.68 -22.65
C GLU A 682 -51.40 -17.01 -23.68
N GLY A 683 -51.25 -17.63 -24.85
CA GLY A 683 -50.27 -17.22 -25.87
C GLY A 683 -50.45 -15.80 -26.44
N MET A 684 -51.69 -15.30 -26.43
CA MET A 684 -52.05 -13.95 -26.89
C MET A 684 -52.03 -12.88 -25.78
N THR A 685 -51.57 -13.22 -24.58
CA THR A 685 -51.32 -12.24 -23.52
C THR A 685 -49.97 -11.59 -23.74
N HIS A 686 -49.87 -10.29 -23.42
CA HIS A 686 -48.60 -9.56 -23.48
C HIS A 686 -47.59 -10.14 -22.50
N THR A 687 -46.31 -10.06 -22.84
CA THR A 687 -45.24 -10.44 -21.92
C THR A 687 -44.85 -9.22 -21.10
N TYR A 688 -45.20 -9.23 -19.81
CA TYR A 688 -44.73 -8.21 -18.88
C TYR A 688 -43.27 -8.45 -18.51
N ARG A 689 -42.55 -7.39 -18.14
CA ARG A 689 -41.12 -7.45 -17.77
C ARG A 689 -40.85 -8.44 -16.62
N GLN A 690 -41.76 -8.55 -15.66
CA GLN A 690 -41.64 -9.54 -14.59
C GLN A 690 -41.73 -11.00 -15.10
N ASP A 691 -42.65 -11.29 -16.03
CA ASP A 691 -42.80 -12.64 -16.60
C ASP A 691 -41.60 -13.00 -17.48
N MET A 692 -41.13 -12.03 -18.27
CA MET A 692 -39.92 -12.16 -19.06
C MET A 692 -38.70 -12.47 -18.18
N SER A 693 -38.58 -11.85 -17.00
CA SER A 693 -37.46 -12.13 -16.10
C SER A 693 -37.40 -13.60 -15.69
N ALA A 694 -38.54 -14.20 -15.38
CA ALA A 694 -38.65 -15.61 -15.06
C ALA A 694 -38.27 -16.49 -16.25
N PHE A 695 -38.70 -16.14 -17.46
CA PHE A 695 -38.34 -16.88 -18.66
C PHE A 695 -36.84 -16.84 -18.96
N LEU A 696 -36.20 -15.67 -18.84
CA LEU A 696 -34.78 -15.48 -19.13
C LEU A 696 -33.87 -16.16 -18.09
N HIS A 697 -34.23 -16.14 -16.82
CA HIS A 697 -33.47 -16.86 -15.79
C HIS A 697 -33.63 -18.37 -15.97
N ARG A 698 -34.85 -18.88 -16.18
CA ARG A 698 -35.05 -20.33 -16.33
C ARG A 698 -34.44 -20.91 -17.59
N ILE A 699 -34.40 -20.15 -18.69
CA ILE A 699 -33.68 -20.62 -19.89
C ILE A 699 -32.16 -20.64 -19.66
N ASP A 700 -31.61 -19.73 -18.85
CA ASP A 700 -30.20 -19.77 -18.44
C ASP A 700 -29.88 -21.05 -17.68
N ASP A 701 -30.69 -21.35 -16.65
CA ASP A 701 -30.56 -22.58 -15.88
C ASP A 701 -30.63 -23.83 -16.77
N TYR A 702 -31.53 -23.83 -17.75
CA TYR A 702 -31.70 -24.94 -18.68
C TYR A 702 -30.52 -25.09 -19.64
N ILE A 703 -29.94 -23.99 -20.14
CA ILE A 703 -28.78 -24.03 -21.05
C ILE A 703 -27.53 -24.53 -20.32
N ASN A 704 -27.37 -24.21 -19.03
CA ASN A 704 -26.18 -24.52 -18.23
C ASN A 704 -26.23 -25.87 -17.48
N GLN A 705 -27.34 -26.62 -17.59
CA GLN A 705 -27.42 -28.04 -17.21
C GLN A 705 -26.79 -28.91 -18.30
#